data_AF-A0A960YLV5-F1
#
_entry.id   AF-A0A960YLV5-F1
#
_cell.length_a   1.000
_cell.length_b   1.000
_cell.length_c   1.000
_cell.angle_alpha   90.00
_cell.angle_beta   90.00
_cell.angle_gamma   90.00
#
_symmetry.space_group_name_H-M   'P 1'
#
loop_
_entity.id
_entity.type
_entity.pdbx_description
1 polymer ?
#
loop_
_entity_poly.entity_id
_entity_poly.type
_entity_poly.pdbx_seq_one_letter_code
_entity_poly.pdbx_strand_id
1 'polypeptide(L)'
;MKLSDISIRRPVMAWMIMFALIIFGAVSLGRLGISYMPDVDFPLLSIRVTWEGVAPEYMETEIVDRIEKEVIAVEGLKEIVSSVRQGSANIQLEFDIDRDIDVAVQEVQTALSQLRLPTGVDPPVLRKSNPDESPILWLGLSGNRNQFELFKIADQLVLDRIQLVDGVGEVFVGGSAERNLRVYVDNRKLKKYELTILDVREAIRQDHAEGSSGYLENQEHSYNLRTMGEAQSIDEMGRIRITRRGGGPIYRSGITLSDLADVKNGLNDAQRINRVNGTEAITIGVKKQSGANEVQVAENLRAEIERINKNLPEGVHINVNFDGTRFTKEAIEETQFTLILSGILTALVCWLFLGNWSSTLNVILSIPTSIIGTFIVIYFMGFTLNLFTLLALSLAIGIVVDDNIMILENIIRHFEMGKDRVRASRDGAREITFAAVAASVAVIAIFLPVAFMEGVIGKFFFQFGVTLSAAVALSLLDAVTLTPMRASQTLVHENREPRMVRAVRILMEHLARWYRWALEVTLRRPLVTFLSTSLLFAGSLLILFVIKREFVPPQDQSQFGVRFETPMGSSIHYTDAMGQKLEAFLKERPEVTSYLSIVGGFGGGEANTGVYFVSMTPKSERDVGQYEFMDQVRKKIQSIEGMRGFLFDFSSRGLSARRSQPVEFSIRGGDWHTLKKSADAIL
;
A
#
# COMPACT_ATOMS: atom_id res chain seq x y z
N MET A 1 29.41 -35.50 -20.26
CA MET A 1 30.03 -34.18 -20.55
C MET A 1 29.41 -33.20 -19.57
N LYS A 2 30.22 -32.47 -18.79
CA LYS A 2 29.69 -31.54 -17.77
C LYS A 2 29.32 -30.22 -18.48
N LEU A 3 28.31 -29.48 -17.98
CA LEU A 3 27.84 -28.23 -18.62
C LEU A 3 28.99 -27.23 -18.89
N SER A 4 29.95 -27.14 -17.97
CA SER A 4 31.18 -26.34 -18.11
C SER A 4 32.00 -26.67 -19.36
N ASP A 5 32.08 -27.94 -19.78
CA ASP A 5 32.82 -28.35 -20.99
C ASP A 5 32.19 -27.79 -22.27
N ILE A 6 30.86 -27.66 -22.30
CA ILE A 6 30.12 -27.19 -23.47
C ILE A 6 30.32 -25.67 -23.60
N SER A 7 30.21 -24.93 -22.49
CA SER A 7 30.40 -23.48 -22.47
C SER A 7 31.83 -23.07 -22.83
N ILE A 8 32.84 -23.82 -22.36
CA ILE A 8 34.25 -23.58 -22.74
C ILE A 8 34.47 -23.82 -24.24
N ARG A 9 33.83 -24.84 -24.83
CA ARG A 9 33.95 -25.14 -26.27
C ARG A 9 33.17 -24.17 -27.17
N ARG A 10 32.09 -23.58 -26.66
CA ARG A 10 31.20 -22.67 -27.40
C ARG A 10 31.13 -21.30 -26.71
N PRO A 11 32.22 -20.51 -26.75
CA PRO A 11 32.29 -19.24 -26.03
C PRO A 11 31.24 -18.22 -26.49
N VAL A 12 30.91 -18.19 -27.80
CA VAL A 12 29.91 -17.26 -28.34
C VAL A 12 28.53 -17.51 -27.72
N MET A 13 28.13 -18.79 -27.56
CA MET A 13 26.86 -19.15 -26.93
C MET A 13 26.80 -18.66 -25.48
N ALA A 14 27.88 -18.83 -24.72
CA ALA A 14 27.95 -18.39 -23.34
C ALA A 14 27.89 -16.86 -23.20
N TRP A 15 28.61 -16.11 -24.05
CA TRP A 15 28.47 -14.64 -24.09
C TRP A 15 27.05 -14.20 -24.46
N MET A 16 26.40 -14.86 -25.43
CA MET A 16 25.02 -14.58 -25.80
C MET A 16 24.05 -14.81 -24.63
N ILE A 17 24.22 -15.89 -23.85
CA ILE A 17 23.39 -16.15 -22.66
C ILE A 17 23.58 -15.05 -21.62
N MET A 18 24.84 -14.65 -21.35
CA MET A 18 25.14 -13.58 -20.41
C MET A 18 24.50 -12.25 -20.84
N PHE A 19 24.68 -11.85 -22.11
CA PHE A 19 24.06 -10.64 -22.64
C PHE A 19 22.54 -10.74 -22.67
N ALA A 20 21.96 -11.90 -22.97
CA ALA A 20 20.53 -12.09 -22.91
C ALA A 20 20.00 -11.88 -21.48
N LEU A 21 20.62 -12.48 -20.46
CA LEU A 21 20.22 -12.30 -19.06
C LEU A 21 20.31 -10.82 -18.63
N ILE A 22 21.38 -10.14 -19.00
CA ILE A 22 21.56 -8.71 -18.67
C ILE A 22 20.55 -7.83 -19.42
N ILE A 23 20.38 -8.02 -20.74
CA ILE A 23 19.49 -7.18 -21.56
C ILE A 23 18.03 -7.42 -21.18
N PHE A 24 17.57 -8.68 -21.16
CA PHE A 24 16.19 -8.98 -20.78
C PHE A 24 15.91 -8.62 -19.33
N GLY A 25 16.89 -8.80 -18.43
CA GLY A 25 16.77 -8.37 -17.05
C GLY A 25 16.69 -6.85 -16.91
N ALA A 26 17.49 -6.09 -17.66
CA ALA A 26 17.43 -4.62 -17.66
C ALA A 26 16.12 -4.09 -18.27
N VAL A 27 15.62 -4.72 -19.34
CA VAL A 27 14.30 -4.40 -19.91
C VAL A 27 13.19 -4.72 -18.92
N SER A 28 13.28 -5.84 -18.21
CA SER A 28 12.32 -6.24 -17.18
C SER A 28 12.33 -5.23 -16.03
N LEU A 29 13.52 -4.85 -15.55
CA LEU A 29 13.70 -3.84 -14.51
C LEU A 29 12.99 -2.52 -14.83
N GLY A 30 13.09 -2.04 -16.08
CA GLY A 30 12.42 -0.81 -16.52
C GLY A 30 10.89 -0.90 -16.63
N ARG A 31 10.30 -2.11 -16.53
CA ARG A 31 8.85 -2.36 -16.62
C ARG A 31 8.22 -2.79 -15.29
N LEU A 32 9.02 -3.01 -14.25
CA LEU A 32 8.51 -3.43 -12.96
C LEU A 32 7.77 -2.28 -12.27
N GLY A 33 6.61 -2.62 -11.68
CA GLY A 33 5.95 -1.76 -10.71
C GLY A 33 6.84 -1.55 -9.48
N ILE A 34 6.70 -0.39 -8.85
CA ILE A 34 7.40 -0.04 -7.62
C ILE A 34 6.36 0.20 -6.54
N SER A 35 6.53 -0.44 -5.38
CA SER A 35 5.68 -0.23 -4.20
C SER A 35 6.49 -0.52 -2.95
N TYR A 36 6.19 0.12 -1.82
CA TYR A 36 6.89 -0.18 -0.57
C TYR A 36 6.64 -1.62 -0.10
N MET A 37 5.38 -2.03 -0.12
CA MET A 37 4.93 -3.38 0.21
C MET A 37 4.70 -4.22 -1.06
N PRO A 38 4.85 -5.56 -0.97
CA PRO A 38 4.36 -6.49 -1.97
C PRO A 38 2.89 -6.25 -2.29
N ASP A 39 2.57 -6.21 -3.58
CA ASP A 39 1.19 -6.24 -4.03
C ASP A 39 0.63 -7.65 -3.79
N VAL A 40 -0.23 -7.76 -2.79
CA VAL A 40 -0.85 -9.01 -2.36
C VAL A 40 -2.35 -8.77 -2.29
N ASP A 41 -3.12 -9.55 -3.03
CA ASP A 41 -4.57 -9.55 -2.90
C ASP A 41 -4.97 -10.22 -1.58
N PHE A 42 -5.49 -9.42 -0.67
CA PHE A 42 -6.15 -9.92 0.52
C PHE A 42 -7.57 -10.35 0.15
N PRO A 43 -7.99 -11.57 0.50
CA PRO A 43 -9.31 -12.05 0.15
C PRO A 43 -10.36 -11.48 1.12
N LEU A 44 -10.57 -10.18 0.99
CA LEU A 44 -11.47 -9.36 1.79
C LEU A 44 -12.45 -8.66 0.88
N LEU A 45 -13.72 -8.83 1.18
CA LEU A 45 -14.81 -8.16 0.49
C LEU A 45 -15.52 -7.21 1.44
N SER A 46 -15.90 -6.05 0.94
CA SER A 46 -16.71 -5.08 1.66
C SER A 46 -18.03 -4.91 0.93
N ILE A 47 -19.13 -5.17 1.62
CA ILE A 47 -20.48 -4.88 1.17
C ILE A 47 -20.93 -3.61 1.88
N ARG A 48 -21.29 -2.59 1.12
CA ARG A 48 -21.89 -1.36 1.64
C ARG A 48 -23.36 -1.31 1.28
N VAL A 49 -24.21 -1.03 2.27
CA VAL A 49 -25.64 -0.80 2.06
C VAL A 49 -26.04 0.51 2.72
N THR A 50 -26.83 1.31 2.01
CA THR A 50 -27.32 2.60 2.48
C THR A 50 -28.84 2.58 2.54
N TRP A 51 -29.40 3.09 3.63
CA TRP A 51 -30.84 3.31 3.78
C TRP A 51 -31.07 4.58 4.59
N GLU A 52 -31.23 5.69 3.90
CA GLU A 52 -31.19 7.01 4.51
C GLU A 52 -32.24 7.19 5.63
N GLY A 53 -31.81 7.77 6.75
CA GLY A 53 -32.68 8.11 7.87
C GLY A 53 -33.08 6.97 8.80
N VAL A 54 -32.61 5.74 8.55
CA VAL A 54 -32.95 4.57 9.37
C VAL A 54 -32.02 4.40 10.58
N ALA A 55 -32.62 4.02 11.72
CA ALA A 55 -31.90 3.76 12.96
C ALA A 55 -31.01 2.51 12.84
N PRO A 56 -29.81 2.49 13.47
CA PRO A 56 -28.88 1.37 13.40
C PRO A 56 -29.50 0.01 13.74
N GLU A 57 -30.37 -0.05 14.75
CA GLU A 57 -30.99 -1.30 15.21
C GLU A 57 -31.93 -1.90 14.14
N TYR A 58 -32.59 -1.04 13.37
CA TYR A 58 -33.46 -1.47 12.28
C TYR A 58 -32.65 -1.86 11.04
N MET A 59 -31.55 -1.14 10.76
CA MET A 59 -30.56 -1.54 9.75
C MET A 59 -29.99 -2.93 10.02
N GLU A 60 -29.64 -3.20 11.28
CA GLU A 60 -29.09 -4.49 11.72
C GLU A 60 -30.10 -5.62 11.46
N THR A 61 -31.31 -5.48 12.01
CA THR A 61 -32.32 -6.55 11.98
C THR A 61 -32.91 -6.78 10.58
N GLU A 62 -33.15 -5.72 9.79
CA GLU A 62 -33.84 -5.86 8.49
C GLU A 62 -32.91 -6.06 7.30
N ILE A 63 -31.65 -5.62 7.38
CA ILE A 63 -30.70 -5.67 6.26
C ILE A 63 -29.51 -6.56 6.60
N VAL A 64 -28.75 -6.19 7.64
CA VAL A 64 -27.45 -6.83 7.92
C VAL A 64 -27.64 -8.31 8.24
N ASP A 65 -28.54 -8.65 9.16
CA ASP A 65 -28.86 -10.04 9.53
C ASP A 65 -29.27 -10.89 8.32
N ARG A 66 -29.93 -10.29 7.31
CA ARG A 66 -30.35 -11.00 6.10
C ARG A 66 -29.16 -11.22 5.17
N ILE A 67 -28.32 -10.20 4.99
CA ILE A 67 -27.11 -10.32 4.18
C ILE A 67 -26.15 -11.34 4.79
N GLU A 68 -25.92 -11.27 6.10
CA GLU A 68 -25.04 -12.21 6.80
C GLU A 68 -25.52 -13.67 6.63
N LYS A 69 -26.82 -13.92 6.75
CA LYS A 69 -27.40 -15.26 6.59
C LYS A 69 -27.24 -15.85 5.19
N GLU A 70 -27.29 -15.03 4.14
CA GLU A 70 -27.07 -15.52 2.77
C GLU A 70 -25.58 -15.71 2.47
N VAL A 71 -24.74 -14.81 2.99
CA VAL A 71 -23.29 -14.82 2.70
C VAL A 71 -22.55 -15.87 3.53
N ILE A 72 -23.05 -16.28 4.70
CA ILE A 72 -22.42 -17.31 5.53
C ILE A 72 -22.31 -18.67 4.84
N ALA A 73 -23.12 -18.91 3.81
CA ALA A 73 -23.09 -20.14 3.02
C ALA A 73 -21.96 -20.17 1.97
N VAL A 74 -21.27 -19.05 1.75
CA VAL A 74 -20.16 -18.95 0.78
C VAL A 74 -18.94 -19.70 1.30
N GLU A 75 -18.31 -20.50 0.43
CA GLU A 75 -17.17 -21.34 0.79
C GLU A 75 -15.91 -20.52 1.14
N GLY A 76 -15.17 -20.98 2.15
CA GLY A 76 -13.91 -20.37 2.58
C GLY A 76 -14.10 -19.07 3.38
N LEU A 77 -15.32 -18.75 3.82
CA LEU A 77 -15.58 -17.62 4.69
C LEU A 77 -15.10 -17.92 6.12
N LYS A 78 -14.18 -17.10 6.61
CA LYS A 78 -13.54 -17.25 7.93
C LYS A 78 -14.17 -16.36 8.98
N GLU A 79 -14.47 -15.11 8.64
CA GLU A 79 -15.08 -14.16 9.57
C GLU A 79 -15.94 -13.12 8.86
N ILE A 80 -17.02 -12.70 9.51
CA ILE A 80 -17.87 -11.58 9.08
C ILE A 80 -17.78 -10.49 10.14
N VAL A 81 -17.59 -9.26 9.70
CA VAL A 81 -17.51 -8.07 10.56
C VAL A 81 -18.45 -7.01 10.05
N SER A 82 -19.53 -6.80 10.78
CA SER A 82 -20.54 -5.80 10.42
C SER A 82 -20.41 -4.56 11.28
N SER A 83 -20.36 -3.40 10.63
CA SER A 83 -20.37 -2.09 11.26
C SER A 83 -21.62 -1.36 10.81
N VAL A 84 -22.57 -1.22 11.72
CA VAL A 84 -23.86 -0.56 11.47
C VAL A 84 -23.82 0.85 12.03
N ARG A 85 -24.22 1.82 11.20
CA ARG A 85 -24.36 3.22 11.57
C ARG A 85 -25.75 3.70 11.14
N GLN A 86 -26.08 4.93 11.54
CA GLN A 86 -27.34 5.53 11.10
C GLN A 86 -27.34 5.65 9.57
N GLY A 87 -28.36 5.05 8.96
CA GLY A 87 -28.59 5.01 7.52
C GLY A 87 -27.52 4.33 6.65
N SER A 88 -26.54 3.64 7.22
CA SER A 88 -25.56 2.87 6.45
C SER A 88 -25.01 1.68 7.23
N ALA A 89 -24.70 0.60 6.53
CA ALA A 89 -24.04 -0.57 7.06
C ALA A 89 -22.86 -0.97 6.17
N ASN A 90 -21.74 -1.32 6.80
CA ASN A 90 -20.57 -1.86 6.12
C ASN A 90 -20.28 -3.25 6.66
N ILE A 91 -20.39 -4.26 5.82
CA ILE A 91 -20.21 -5.67 6.14
C ILE A 91 -18.92 -6.13 5.46
N GLN A 92 -17.93 -6.52 6.26
CA GLN A 92 -16.65 -6.99 5.78
C GLN A 92 -16.58 -8.51 5.91
N LEU A 93 -16.22 -9.17 4.81
CA LEU A 93 -16.11 -10.62 4.70
C LEU A 93 -14.63 -10.96 4.58
N GLU A 94 -14.11 -11.75 5.53
CA GLU A 94 -12.77 -12.31 5.48
C GLU A 94 -12.84 -13.77 5.04
N PHE A 95 -12.18 -14.07 3.93
CA PHE A 95 -12.02 -15.43 3.44
C PHE A 95 -10.64 -15.99 3.79
N ASP A 96 -10.48 -17.31 3.64
CA ASP A 96 -9.19 -17.96 3.73
C ASP A 96 -8.18 -17.37 2.74
N ILE A 97 -6.92 -17.26 3.16
CA ILE A 97 -5.86 -16.54 2.41
C ILE A 97 -5.53 -17.14 1.03
N ASP A 98 -5.91 -18.40 0.82
CA ASP A 98 -5.72 -19.13 -0.43
C ASP A 98 -6.97 -19.10 -1.33
N ARG A 99 -8.05 -18.48 -0.87
CA ARG A 99 -9.27 -18.30 -1.66
C ARG A 99 -9.02 -17.27 -2.77
N ASP A 100 -9.40 -17.63 -3.99
CA ASP A 100 -9.44 -16.69 -5.11
C ASP A 100 -10.54 -15.65 -4.87
N ILE A 101 -10.13 -14.39 -4.78
CA ILE A 101 -11.03 -13.28 -4.47
C ILE A 101 -12.02 -13.00 -5.61
N ASP A 102 -11.65 -13.24 -6.87
CA ASP A 102 -12.54 -13.04 -8.01
C ASP A 102 -13.68 -14.05 -8.01
N VAL A 103 -13.39 -15.30 -7.63
CA VAL A 103 -14.42 -16.33 -7.43
C VAL A 103 -15.32 -15.96 -6.25
N ALA A 104 -14.73 -15.54 -5.12
CA ALA A 104 -15.50 -15.10 -3.95
C ALA A 104 -16.41 -13.90 -4.26
N VAL A 105 -15.95 -12.93 -5.07
CA VAL A 105 -16.79 -11.80 -5.55
C VAL A 105 -18.01 -12.32 -6.29
N GLN A 106 -17.83 -13.28 -7.22
CA GLN A 106 -18.94 -13.81 -8.02
C GLN A 106 -19.96 -14.56 -7.16
N GLU A 107 -19.51 -15.38 -6.22
CA GLU A 107 -20.39 -16.12 -5.31
C GLU A 107 -21.15 -15.19 -4.37
N VAL A 108 -20.47 -14.21 -3.75
CA VAL A 108 -21.12 -13.21 -2.89
C VAL A 108 -22.10 -12.36 -3.68
N GLN A 109 -21.74 -11.91 -4.88
CA GLN A 109 -22.65 -11.17 -5.75
C GLN A 109 -23.90 -12.00 -6.10
N THR A 110 -23.72 -13.30 -6.33
CA THR A 110 -24.83 -14.23 -6.59
C THR A 110 -25.74 -14.36 -5.37
N ALA A 111 -25.17 -14.52 -4.17
CA ALA A 111 -25.94 -14.55 -2.92
C ALA A 111 -26.72 -13.24 -2.70
N LEU A 112 -26.07 -12.09 -2.92
CA LEU A 112 -26.70 -10.78 -2.80
C LEU A 112 -27.84 -10.57 -3.81
N SER A 113 -27.72 -11.11 -5.03
CA SER A 113 -28.76 -10.97 -6.06
C SER A 113 -30.06 -11.70 -5.74
N GLN A 114 -30.02 -12.71 -4.86
CA GLN A 114 -31.19 -13.49 -4.44
C GLN A 114 -31.96 -12.81 -3.29
N LEU A 115 -31.33 -11.85 -2.61
CA LEU A 115 -31.93 -11.12 -1.50
C LEU A 115 -33.06 -10.20 -1.96
N ARG A 116 -34.17 -10.24 -1.23
CA ARG A 116 -35.26 -9.27 -1.35
C ARG A 116 -35.15 -8.27 -0.21
N LEU A 117 -34.59 -7.11 -0.50
CA LEU A 117 -34.49 -6.01 0.44
C LEU A 117 -35.79 -5.19 0.49
N PRO A 118 -36.08 -4.50 1.62
CA PRO A 118 -37.20 -3.57 1.71
C PRO A 118 -37.17 -2.47 0.64
N THR A 119 -38.35 -1.95 0.29
CA THR A 119 -38.46 -0.82 -0.65
C THR A 119 -37.83 0.44 -0.08
N GLY A 120 -36.94 1.09 -0.85
CA GLY A 120 -36.24 2.32 -0.45
C GLY A 120 -34.82 2.10 0.08
N VAL A 121 -34.34 0.86 0.10
CA VAL A 121 -32.93 0.52 0.34
C VAL A 121 -32.15 0.62 -0.96
N ASP A 122 -30.99 1.25 -0.94
CA ASP A 122 -30.10 1.27 -2.10
C ASP A 122 -29.50 -0.13 -2.33
N PRO A 123 -29.28 -0.54 -3.59
CA PRO A 123 -28.71 -1.85 -3.88
C PRO A 123 -27.34 -2.00 -3.21
N PRO A 124 -27.06 -3.15 -2.57
CA PRO A 124 -25.76 -3.40 -1.95
C PRO A 124 -24.61 -3.24 -2.95
N VAL A 125 -23.60 -2.47 -2.57
CA VAL A 125 -22.40 -2.27 -3.37
C VAL A 125 -21.30 -3.17 -2.83
N LEU A 126 -20.90 -4.15 -3.63
CA LEU A 126 -19.78 -5.04 -3.34
C LEU A 126 -18.48 -4.43 -3.89
N ARG A 127 -17.44 -4.39 -3.05
CA ARG A 127 -16.08 -3.98 -3.45
C ARG A 127 -15.04 -4.93 -2.86
N LYS A 128 -13.95 -5.15 -3.59
CA LYS A 128 -12.72 -5.72 -3.00
C LYS A 128 -12.14 -4.70 -2.02
N SER A 129 -11.54 -5.18 -0.95
CA SER A 129 -10.92 -4.34 0.07
C SER A 129 -9.48 -4.78 0.29
N ASN A 130 -8.53 -4.10 -0.35
CA ASN A 130 -7.11 -4.39 -0.13
C ASN A 130 -6.47 -3.29 0.76
N PRO A 131 -5.71 -3.65 1.82
CA PRO A 131 -4.86 -2.70 2.55
C PRO A 131 -3.95 -1.84 1.67
N ASP A 132 -3.47 -2.36 0.53
CA ASP A 132 -2.64 -1.63 -0.45
C ASP A 132 -3.44 -0.58 -1.25
N GLU A 133 -4.78 -0.60 -1.21
CA GLU A 133 -5.64 0.43 -1.78
C GLU A 133 -5.75 1.66 -0.87
N SER A 134 -4.79 1.95 0.00
CA SER A 134 -4.77 3.23 0.72
C SER A 134 -4.34 4.36 -0.24
N PRO A 135 -4.90 5.58 -0.12
CA PRO A 135 -4.43 6.70 -0.94
C PRO A 135 -2.94 6.96 -0.76
N ILE A 136 -2.20 6.99 -1.88
CA ILE A 136 -0.75 7.25 -1.90
C ILE A 136 -0.43 8.72 -1.69
N LEU A 137 -1.36 9.61 -2.07
CA LEU A 137 -1.26 11.05 -1.95
C LEU A 137 -2.57 11.63 -1.41
N TRP A 138 -2.46 12.61 -0.52
CA TRP A 138 -3.56 13.51 -0.21
C TRP A 138 -3.21 14.93 -0.63
N LEU A 139 -4.10 15.50 -1.44
CA LEU A 139 -4.02 16.86 -1.92
C LEU A 139 -5.04 17.73 -1.19
N GLY A 140 -4.72 18.99 -1.02
CA GLY A 140 -5.61 20.01 -0.47
C GLY A 140 -5.77 21.15 -1.44
N LEU A 141 -7.02 21.39 -1.85
CA LEU A 141 -7.42 22.58 -2.57
C LEU A 141 -7.96 23.59 -1.57
N SER A 142 -7.22 24.68 -1.37
CA SER A 142 -7.60 25.77 -0.49
C SER A 142 -7.51 27.12 -1.20
N GLY A 143 -8.27 28.09 -0.72
CA GLY A 143 -8.27 29.43 -1.29
C GLY A 143 -9.23 30.37 -0.60
N ASN A 144 -9.17 31.67 -0.94
CA ASN A 144 -10.04 32.70 -0.35
C ASN A 144 -11.43 32.72 -1.02
N ARG A 145 -12.08 31.56 -1.07
CA ARG A 145 -13.36 31.30 -1.74
C ARG A 145 -14.26 30.51 -0.80
N ASN A 146 -15.58 30.58 -1.02
CA ASN A 146 -16.49 29.75 -0.25
C ASN A 146 -16.31 28.26 -0.60
N GLN A 147 -16.69 27.37 0.32
CA GLN A 147 -16.51 25.91 0.16
C GLN A 147 -17.18 25.35 -1.09
N PHE A 148 -18.30 25.94 -1.50
CA PHE A 148 -19.03 25.54 -2.71
C PHE A 148 -18.28 25.88 -4.00
N GLU A 149 -17.71 27.08 -4.09
CA GLU A 149 -16.86 27.51 -5.20
C GLU A 149 -15.60 26.66 -5.27
N LEU A 150 -14.97 26.36 -4.13
CA LEU A 150 -13.83 25.44 -4.08
C LEU A 150 -14.20 24.04 -4.56
N PHE A 151 -15.36 23.51 -4.15
CA PHE A 151 -15.85 22.22 -4.64
C PHE A 151 -16.10 22.24 -6.15
N LYS A 152 -16.76 23.27 -6.68
CA LYS A 152 -17.00 23.42 -8.11
C LYS A 152 -15.70 23.49 -8.91
N ILE A 153 -14.70 24.21 -8.39
CA ILE A 153 -13.36 24.27 -9.00
C ILE A 153 -12.70 22.90 -8.96
N ALA A 154 -12.76 22.19 -7.83
CA ALA A 154 -12.22 20.84 -7.71
C ALA A 154 -12.86 19.91 -8.75
N ASP A 155 -14.19 19.84 -8.77
CA ASP A 155 -14.98 18.95 -9.62
C ASP A 155 -14.74 19.22 -11.11
N GLN A 156 -14.83 20.48 -11.54
CA GLN A 156 -14.81 20.82 -12.97
C GLN A 156 -13.40 20.98 -13.56
N LEU A 157 -12.40 21.34 -12.76
CA LEU A 157 -11.06 21.70 -13.26
C LEU A 157 -9.95 20.77 -12.77
N VAL A 158 -10.16 20.05 -11.67
CA VAL A 158 -9.10 19.29 -11.00
C VAL A 158 -9.33 17.78 -11.11
N LEU A 159 -10.51 17.28 -10.73
CA LEU A 159 -10.76 15.83 -10.61
C LEU A 159 -10.55 15.08 -11.92
N ASP A 160 -11.15 15.54 -13.02
CA ASP A 160 -11.02 14.90 -14.33
C ASP A 160 -9.56 14.81 -14.78
N ARG A 161 -8.76 15.87 -14.52
CA ARG A 161 -7.33 15.88 -14.87
C ARG A 161 -6.52 14.91 -14.04
N ILE A 162 -6.81 14.83 -12.74
CA ILE A 162 -6.13 13.90 -11.82
C ILE A 162 -6.45 12.44 -12.19
N GLN A 163 -7.72 12.15 -12.51
CA GLN A 163 -8.15 10.80 -12.90
C GLN A 163 -7.52 10.32 -14.21
N LEU A 164 -7.18 11.24 -15.12
CA LEU A 164 -6.51 10.92 -16.39
C LEU A 164 -5.00 10.68 -16.27
N VAL A 165 -4.40 10.88 -15.09
CA VAL A 165 -2.97 10.61 -14.87
C VAL A 165 -2.73 9.10 -14.91
N ASP A 166 -1.74 8.69 -15.70
CA ASP A 166 -1.37 7.28 -15.84
C ASP A 166 -1.02 6.63 -14.48
N GLY A 167 -1.60 5.45 -14.23
CA GLY A 167 -1.48 4.70 -12.98
C GLY A 167 -2.37 5.18 -11.82
N VAL A 168 -3.19 6.22 -11.98
CA VAL A 168 -4.24 6.59 -11.02
C VAL A 168 -5.43 5.63 -11.14
N GLY A 169 -5.85 5.04 -10.01
CA GLY A 169 -6.95 4.09 -9.96
C GLY A 169 -8.26 4.72 -9.53
N GLU A 170 -8.26 5.39 -8.39
CA GLU A 170 -9.47 6.01 -7.83
C GLU A 170 -9.11 7.32 -7.13
N VAL A 171 -10.01 8.29 -7.22
CA VAL A 171 -9.86 9.62 -6.60
C VAL A 171 -11.01 9.86 -5.64
N PHE A 172 -10.68 10.23 -4.41
CA PHE A 172 -11.62 10.48 -3.32
C PHE A 172 -11.71 11.95 -3.04
N VAL A 173 -12.92 12.46 -2.88
CA VAL A 173 -13.15 13.86 -2.49
C VAL A 173 -13.74 13.92 -1.10
N GLY A 174 -13.07 14.68 -0.23
CA GLY A 174 -13.47 14.98 1.13
C GLY A 174 -13.66 16.48 1.34
N GLY A 175 -14.46 16.84 2.33
CA GLY A 175 -14.80 18.24 2.63
C GLY A 175 -15.80 18.86 1.65
N SER A 176 -16.36 18.08 0.72
CA SER A 176 -17.40 18.55 -0.20
C SER A 176 -18.76 18.60 0.50
N ALA A 177 -19.47 19.71 0.30
CA ALA A 177 -20.90 19.79 0.52
C ALA A 177 -21.54 20.10 -0.83
N GLU A 178 -22.20 19.11 -1.41
CA GLU A 178 -22.85 19.22 -2.72
C GLU A 178 -23.94 20.30 -2.70
N ARG A 179 -24.20 20.91 -3.85
CA ARG A 179 -25.32 21.84 -3.99
C ARG A 179 -26.61 21.09 -3.70
N ASN A 180 -27.39 21.57 -2.74
CA ASN A 180 -28.69 21.00 -2.42
C ASN A 180 -29.73 22.12 -2.35
N LEU A 181 -30.78 22.02 -3.17
CA LEU A 181 -31.93 22.93 -3.08
C LEU A 181 -32.77 22.54 -1.88
N ARG A 182 -32.69 23.34 -0.81
CA ARG A 182 -33.41 23.07 0.43
C ARG A 182 -34.79 23.71 0.40
N VAL A 183 -35.81 22.88 0.65
CA VAL A 183 -37.21 23.29 0.74
C VAL A 183 -37.62 23.31 2.21
N TYR A 184 -37.62 24.50 2.83
CA TYR A 184 -38.01 24.67 4.23
C TYR A 184 -39.53 24.86 4.33
N VAL A 185 -40.24 23.76 4.55
CA VAL A 185 -41.71 23.76 4.62
C VAL A 185 -42.19 24.37 5.95
N ASP A 186 -43.09 25.34 5.89
CA ASP A 186 -43.69 25.97 7.09
C ASP A 186 -44.96 25.20 7.51
N ASN A 187 -44.88 24.54 8.66
CA ASN A 187 -45.99 23.75 9.22
C ASN A 187 -47.27 24.58 9.46
N ARG A 188 -47.15 25.88 9.73
CA ARG A 188 -48.33 26.76 9.90
C ARG A 188 -49.04 26.98 8.58
N LYS A 189 -48.28 27.13 7.48
CA LYS A 189 -48.84 27.30 6.14
C LYS A 189 -49.47 26.00 5.66
N LEU A 190 -48.82 24.86 5.88
CA LEU A 190 -49.41 23.53 5.64
C LEU A 190 -50.77 23.40 6.33
N LYS A 191 -50.85 23.72 7.62
CA LYS A 191 -52.11 23.65 8.39
C LYS A 191 -53.20 24.57 7.85
N LYS A 192 -52.85 25.78 7.40
CA LYS A 192 -53.79 26.75 6.81
C LYS A 192 -54.44 26.22 5.52
N TYR A 193 -53.67 25.52 4.68
CA TYR A 193 -54.15 24.94 3.44
C TYR A 193 -54.57 23.47 3.59
N GLU A 194 -54.54 22.97 4.83
CA GLU A 194 -54.80 21.58 5.21
C GLU A 194 -53.95 20.54 4.43
N LEU A 195 -52.78 20.94 3.97
CA LEU A 195 -51.84 20.07 3.25
C LEU A 195 -50.90 19.37 4.23
N THR A 196 -50.41 18.20 3.82
CA THR A 196 -49.41 17.44 4.58
C THR A 196 -48.04 17.52 3.91
N ILE A 197 -46.99 17.16 4.65
CA ILE A 197 -45.63 17.06 4.08
C ILE A 197 -45.55 16.03 2.95
N LEU A 198 -46.39 14.99 3.00
CA LEU A 198 -46.47 13.96 1.96
C LEU A 198 -47.00 14.53 0.64
N ASP A 199 -47.96 15.46 0.71
CA ASP A 199 -48.52 16.12 -0.48
C ASP A 199 -47.45 17.00 -1.15
N VAL A 200 -46.64 17.72 -0.36
CA VAL A 200 -45.51 18.51 -0.88
C VAL A 200 -44.47 17.61 -1.53
N ARG A 201 -44.07 16.52 -0.85
CA ARG A 201 -43.09 15.57 -1.38
C ARG A 201 -43.55 14.94 -2.69
N GLU A 202 -44.82 14.54 -2.77
CA GLU A 202 -45.37 13.93 -3.99
C GLU A 202 -45.48 14.94 -5.14
N ALA A 203 -45.83 16.19 -4.85
CA ALA A 203 -45.84 17.25 -5.86
C ALA A 203 -44.45 17.48 -6.45
N ILE A 204 -43.42 17.58 -5.59
CA ILE A 204 -42.03 17.67 -6.05
C ILE A 204 -41.66 16.46 -6.89
N ARG A 205 -41.96 15.23 -6.43
CA ARG A 205 -41.61 13.99 -7.14
C ARG A 205 -42.28 13.86 -8.52
N GLN A 206 -43.50 14.37 -8.68
CA GLN A 206 -44.25 14.29 -9.94
C GLN A 206 -43.87 15.42 -10.91
N ASP A 207 -43.77 16.66 -10.43
CA ASP A 207 -43.52 17.81 -11.29
C ASP A 207 -42.03 18.00 -11.61
N HIS A 208 -41.11 17.57 -10.73
CA HIS A 208 -39.65 17.60 -10.93
C HIS A 208 -39.12 16.29 -11.56
N ALA A 209 -39.89 15.68 -12.47
CA ALA A 209 -39.49 14.45 -13.16
C ALA A 209 -39.40 14.66 -14.66
N GLU A 210 -38.28 14.27 -15.26
CA GLU A 210 -38.16 14.17 -16.71
C GLU A 210 -38.56 12.78 -17.19
N GLY A 211 -39.54 12.74 -18.09
CA GLY A 211 -39.97 11.51 -18.76
C GLY A 211 -39.58 11.51 -20.24
N SER A 212 -39.25 10.34 -20.77
CA SER A 212 -39.21 10.13 -22.23
C SER A 212 -40.64 10.09 -22.75
N SER A 213 -40.95 10.93 -23.74
CA SER A 213 -42.27 11.00 -24.39
C SER A 213 -42.29 10.26 -25.74
N GLY A 214 -41.23 9.50 -26.04
CA GLY A 214 -41.10 8.71 -27.27
C GLY A 214 -40.74 9.55 -28.49
N TYR A 215 -41.14 9.07 -29.67
CA TYR A 215 -40.84 9.71 -30.95
C TYR A 215 -42.12 9.98 -31.72
N LEU A 216 -42.17 11.12 -32.41
CA LEU A 216 -43.17 11.42 -33.42
C LEU A 216 -42.54 11.21 -34.79
N GLU A 217 -43.00 10.20 -35.52
CA GLU A 217 -42.43 9.83 -36.81
C GLU A 217 -43.43 10.07 -37.95
N ASN A 218 -42.96 10.69 -39.03
CA ASN A 218 -43.65 10.80 -40.30
C ASN A 218 -42.78 10.20 -41.44
N GLN A 219 -43.23 10.26 -42.69
CA GLN A 219 -42.52 9.60 -43.80
C GLN A 219 -41.12 10.15 -44.11
N GLU A 220 -40.79 11.36 -43.67
CA GLU A 220 -39.50 12.02 -43.98
C GLU A 220 -38.64 12.27 -42.73
N HIS A 221 -39.26 12.38 -41.55
CA HIS A 221 -38.61 12.79 -40.31
C HIS A 221 -39.14 12.06 -39.07
N SER A 222 -38.22 11.77 -38.15
CA SER A 222 -38.52 11.31 -36.79
C SER A 222 -38.08 12.38 -35.79
N TYR A 223 -39.00 12.83 -34.95
CA TYR A 223 -38.77 13.84 -33.91
C TYR A 223 -38.75 13.17 -32.54
N ASN A 224 -37.68 13.37 -31.77
CA ASN A 224 -37.62 12.92 -30.38
C ASN A 224 -38.44 13.86 -29.49
N LEU A 225 -39.44 13.32 -28.80
CA LEU A 225 -40.27 14.05 -27.84
C LEU A 225 -39.73 13.81 -26.42
N ARG A 226 -39.28 14.89 -25.78
CA ARG A 226 -38.84 14.89 -24.37
C ARG A 226 -39.72 15.85 -23.57
N THR A 227 -40.20 15.39 -22.41
CA THR A 227 -40.89 16.26 -21.45
C THR A 227 -39.86 16.87 -20.51
N MET A 228 -39.79 18.20 -20.47
CA MET A 228 -38.93 18.94 -19.53
C MET A 228 -39.72 19.22 -18.25
N GLY A 229 -39.46 18.45 -17.20
CA GLY A 229 -40.06 18.64 -15.87
C GLY A 229 -39.07 19.12 -14.81
N GLU A 230 -37.76 19.00 -15.04
CA GLU A 230 -36.76 19.40 -14.04
C GLU A 230 -36.79 20.93 -13.81
N ALA A 231 -36.87 21.32 -12.54
CA ALA A 231 -36.76 22.71 -12.12
C ALA A 231 -35.28 23.06 -11.94
N GLN A 232 -34.75 23.92 -12.80
CA GLN A 232 -33.32 24.25 -12.83
C GLN A 232 -32.96 25.43 -11.92
N SER A 233 -33.97 26.24 -11.56
CA SER A 233 -33.82 27.43 -10.73
C SER A 233 -34.68 27.37 -9.46
N ILE A 234 -34.32 28.19 -8.46
CA ILE A 234 -35.10 28.36 -7.23
C ILE A 234 -36.52 28.84 -7.55
N ASP A 235 -36.65 29.74 -8.53
CA ASP A 235 -37.94 30.30 -8.93
C ASP A 235 -38.83 29.24 -9.60
N GLU A 236 -38.27 28.38 -10.46
CA GLU A 236 -39.00 27.26 -11.06
C GLU A 236 -39.41 26.24 -10.01
N MET A 237 -38.52 25.93 -9.07
CA MET A 237 -38.79 25.02 -7.95
C MET A 237 -39.93 25.56 -7.08
N GLY A 238 -39.92 26.87 -6.82
CA GLY A 238 -40.98 27.56 -6.08
C GLY A 238 -42.34 27.55 -6.78
N ARG A 239 -42.36 27.49 -8.13
CA ARG A 239 -43.58 27.46 -8.95
C ARG A 239 -44.23 26.08 -9.06
N ILE A 240 -43.62 25.02 -8.51
CA ILE A 240 -44.22 23.68 -8.51
C ILE A 240 -45.59 23.74 -7.84
N ARG A 241 -46.59 23.15 -8.49
CA ARG A 241 -47.99 23.25 -8.07
C ARG A 241 -48.38 22.02 -7.27
N ILE A 242 -49.06 22.25 -6.15
CA ILE A 242 -49.60 21.14 -5.36
C ILE A 242 -51.01 20.84 -5.86
N THR A 243 -51.11 19.76 -6.63
CA THR A 243 -52.30 19.38 -7.37
C THR A 243 -53.04 18.20 -6.76
N ARG A 244 -52.55 17.59 -5.68
CA ARG A 244 -53.16 16.41 -5.04
C ARG A 244 -53.13 16.51 -3.52
N ARG A 245 -54.14 15.92 -2.88
CA ARG A 245 -54.22 15.70 -1.44
C ARG A 245 -54.89 14.36 -1.14
N GLY A 246 -54.24 13.50 -0.35
CA GLY A 246 -54.82 12.21 0.04
C GLY A 246 -55.21 11.31 -1.15
N GLY A 247 -54.51 11.43 -2.29
CA GLY A 247 -54.81 10.71 -3.52
C GLY A 247 -55.86 11.33 -4.44
N GLY A 248 -56.56 12.38 -3.99
CA GLY A 248 -57.53 13.14 -4.79
C GLY A 248 -56.93 14.41 -5.42
N PRO A 249 -57.34 14.82 -6.64
CA PRO A 249 -56.90 16.06 -7.26
C PRO A 249 -57.49 17.32 -6.60
N ILE A 250 -56.69 18.39 -6.53
CA ILE A 250 -57.10 19.72 -6.07
C ILE A 250 -57.33 20.60 -7.30
N TYR A 251 -58.57 20.70 -7.74
CA TYR A 251 -58.91 21.38 -9.00
C TYR A 251 -58.86 22.92 -8.94
N ARG A 252 -58.80 23.52 -7.74
CA ARG A 252 -58.92 24.98 -7.54
C ARG A 252 -57.78 25.64 -6.76
N SER A 253 -56.70 24.92 -6.45
CA SER A 253 -55.53 25.52 -5.80
C SER A 253 -54.56 26.06 -6.85
N GLY A 254 -54.38 27.37 -6.87
CA GLY A 254 -53.16 28.00 -7.39
C GLY A 254 -52.01 27.92 -6.38
N ILE A 255 -52.04 26.94 -5.47
CA ILE A 255 -51.07 26.83 -4.37
C ILE A 255 -49.77 26.29 -4.96
N THR A 256 -48.73 27.09 -4.83
CA THR A 256 -47.37 26.80 -5.27
C THR A 256 -46.50 26.36 -4.09
N LEU A 257 -45.34 25.80 -4.38
CA LEU A 257 -44.37 25.43 -3.35
C LEU A 257 -43.93 26.65 -2.53
N SER A 258 -43.74 27.81 -3.17
CA SER A 258 -43.41 29.08 -2.50
C SER A 258 -44.48 29.56 -1.51
N ASP A 259 -45.75 29.18 -1.71
CA ASP A 259 -46.81 29.50 -0.77
C ASP A 259 -46.70 28.72 0.53
N LEU A 260 -46.00 27.58 0.53
CA LEU A 260 -45.91 26.66 1.67
C LEU A 260 -44.49 26.55 2.25
N ALA A 261 -43.47 26.80 1.44
CA ALA A 261 -42.09 26.57 1.77
C ALA A 261 -41.18 27.71 1.30
N ASP A 262 -40.07 27.88 2.00
CA ASP A 262 -38.98 28.76 1.60
C ASP A 262 -37.93 27.92 0.88
N VAL A 263 -37.73 28.15 -0.42
CA VAL A 263 -36.78 27.40 -1.25
C VAL A 263 -35.48 28.18 -1.30
N LYS A 264 -34.40 27.59 -0.78
CA LYS A 264 -33.08 28.22 -0.75
C LYS A 264 -32.06 27.35 -1.46
N ASN A 265 -31.13 28.02 -2.15
CA ASN A 265 -29.90 27.37 -2.55
C ASN A 265 -29.07 27.14 -1.29
N GLY A 266 -28.91 25.87 -0.93
CA GLY A 266 -28.11 25.45 0.20
C GLY A 266 -27.00 24.50 -0.23
N LEU A 267 -26.23 24.07 0.75
CA LEU A 267 -25.36 22.91 0.62
C LEU A 267 -26.03 21.73 1.30
N ASN A 268 -25.62 20.52 0.96
CA ASN A 268 -26.00 19.36 1.77
C ASN A 268 -25.49 19.52 3.21
N ASP A 269 -26.06 18.81 4.17
CA ASP A 269 -25.57 18.90 5.57
C ASP A 269 -24.08 18.54 5.60
N ALA A 270 -23.27 19.38 6.23
CA ALA A 270 -21.83 19.18 6.32
C ALA A 270 -21.58 17.96 7.21
N GLN A 271 -21.51 16.78 6.60
CA GLN A 271 -21.15 15.54 7.27
C GLN A 271 -19.65 15.38 7.42
N ARG A 272 -18.86 16.27 6.80
CA ARG A 272 -17.40 16.28 6.86
C ARG A 272 -16.89 17.71 6.92
N ILE A 273 -15.90 17.95 7.77
CA ILE A 273 -15.14 19.21 7.82
C ILE A 273 -13.68 18.85 7.63
N ASN A 274 -13.08 19.36 6.56
CA ASN A 274 -11.71 19.04 6.21
C ASN A 274 -10.86 20.31 6.25
N ARG A 275 -9.69 20.22 6.87
CA ARG A 275 -8.73 21.32 6.98
C ARG A 275 -7.35 20.88 6.55
N VAL A 276 -6.62 21.81 5.97
CA VAL A 276 -5.21 21.68 5.63
C VAL A 276 -4.48 22.82 6.32
N ASN A 277 -3.55 22.49 7.21
CA ASN A 277 -2.78 23.47 7.99
C ASN A 277 -3.65 24.50 8.74
N GLY A 278 -4.84 24.07 9.18
CA GLY A 278 -5.82 24.89 9.91
C GLY A 278 -6.81 25.66 9.03
N THR A 279 -6.62 25.67 7.71
CA THR A 279 -7.54 26.32 6.75
C THR A 279 -8.49 25.29 6.14
N GLU A 280 -9.78 25.63 6.00
CA GLU A 280 -10.75 24.74 5.35
C GLU A 280 -10.35 24.50 3.89
N ALA A 281 -10.44 23.25 3.46
CA ALA A 281 -9.98 22.81 2.15
C ALA A 281 -10.84 21.66 1.62
N ILE A 282 -10.92 21.55 0.30
CA ILE A 282 -11.38 20.33 -0.37
C ILE A 282 -10.19 19.39 -0.45
N THR A 283 -10.34 18.17 0.06
CA THR A 283 -9.24 17.21 0.12
C THR A 283 -9.44 16.15 -0.94
N ILE A 284 -8.39 15.87 -1.70
CA ILE A 284 -8.42 14.90 -2.79
C ILE A 284 -7.44 13.78 -2.45
N GLY A 285 -7.95 12.59 -2.14
CA GLY A 285 -7.14 11.40 -1.92
C GLY A 285 -6.96 10.65 -3.23
N VAL A 286 -5.73 10.29 -3.59
CA VAL A 286 -5.43 9.59 -4.85
C VAL A 286 -4.92 8.20 -4.56
N LYS A 287 -5.60 7.18 -5.08
CA LYS A 287 -5.17 5.78 -5.05
C LYS A 287 -4.50 5.40 -6.36
N LYS A 288 -3.45 4.58 -6.28
CA LYS A 288 -2.82 3.94 -7.44
C LYS A 288 -3.66 2.78 -7.96
N GLN A 289 -3.46 2.42 -9.21
CA GLN A 289 -3.86 1.11 -9.74
C GLN A 289 -2.97 0.01 -9.17
N SER A 290 -3.50 -1.20 -8.99
CA SER A 290 -2.71 -2.36 -8.59
C SER A 290 -1.57 -2.62 -9.57
N GLY A 291 -0.40 -3.01 -9.08
CA GLY A 291 0.82 -3.22 -9.86
C GLY A 291 1.48 -1.96 -10.42
N ALA A 292 0.87 -0.77 -10.28
CA ALA A 292 1.45 0.47 -10.77
C ALA A 292 2.64 0.94 -9.92
N ASN A 293 3.52 1.73 -10.53
CA ASN A 293 4.66 2.34 -9.85
C ASN A 293 4.21 3.57 -9.06
N GLU A 294 4.12 3.45 -7.73
CA GLU A 294 3.59 4.52 -6.88
C GLU A 294 4.44 5.80 -6.92
N VAL A 295 5.77 5.66 -7.04
CA VAL A 295 6.70 6.80 -7.13
C VAL A 295 6.49 7.55 -8.45
N GLN A 296 6.36 6.82 -9.56
CA GLN A 296 6.10 7.41 -10.88
C GLN A 296 4.74 8.09 -10.94
N VAL A 297 3.70 7.46 -10.37
CA VAL A 297 2.35 8.07 -10.29
C VAL A 297 2.42 9.36 -9.48
N ALA A 298 3.14 9.36 -8.35
CA ALA A 298 3.29 10.57 -7.55
C ALA A 298 4.05 11.69 -8.28
N GLU A 299 5.12 11.37 -9.01
CA GLU A 299 5.85 12.35 -9.83
C GLU A 299 4.99 12.91 -10.98
N ASN A 300 4.25 12.05 -11.68
CA ASN A 300 3.32 12.46 -12.72
C ASN A 300 2.23 13.37 -12.16
N LEU A 301 1.70 13.03 -10.98
CA LEU A 301 0.67 13.83 -10.33
C LEU A 301 1.20 15.19 -9.86
N ARG A 302 2.42 15.26 -9.29
CA ARG A 302 3.05 16.54 -8.94
C ARG A 302 3.23 17.43 -10.18
N ALA A 303 3.69 16.86 -11.29
CA ALA A 303 3.83 17.59 -12.54
C ALA A 303 2.47 18.09 -13.09
N GLU A 304 1.41 17.30 -12.99
CA GLU A 304 0.07 17.73 -13.41
C GLU A 304 -0.51 18.78 -12.45
N ILE A 305 -0.29 18.66 -11.15
CA ILE A 305 -0.66 19.66 -10.15
C ILE A 305 -0.03 21.02 -10.46
N GLU A 306 1.25 21.06 -10.84
CA GLU A 306 1.91 22.29 -11.26
C GLU A 306 1.27 22.90 -12.52
N ARG A 307 0.76 22.09 -13.44
CA ARG A 307 0.02 22.58 -14.63
C ARG A 307 -1.38 23.05 -14.26
N ILE A 308 -2.08 22.34 -13.37
CA ILE A 308 -3.39 22.72 -12.87
C ILE A 308 -3.30 24.06 -12.15
N ASN A 309 -2.33 24.24 -11.25
CA ASN A 309 -2.11 25.47 -10.49
C ASN A 309 -1.92 26.71 -11.41
N LYS A 310 -1.42 26.55 -12.63
CA LYS A 310 -1.29 27.66 -13.61
C LYS A 310 -2.63 28.11 -14.20
N ASN A 311 -3.64 27.24 -14.20
CA ASN A 311 -4.97 27.50 -14.78
C ASN A 311 -6.04 27.72 -13.69
N LEU A 312 -5.68 27.62 -12.41
CA LEU A 312 -6.61 27.88 -11.33
C LEU A 312 -6.91 29.39 -11.20
N PRO A 313 -8.12 29.76 -10.76
CA PRO A 313 -8.46 31.15 -10.45
C PRO A 313 -7.51 31.75 -9.40
N GLU A 314 -7.29 33.07 -9.47
CA GLU A 314 -6.45 33.77 -8.48
C GLU A 314 -6.88 33.49 -7.04
N GLY A 315 -5.91 33.17 -6.19
CA GLY A 315 -6.11 32.89 -4.77
C GLY A 315 -6.60 31.48 -4.45
N VAL A 316 -6.61 30.56 -5.41
CA VAL A 316 -6.89 29.12 -5.21
C VAL A 316 -5.66 28.31 -5.59
N HIS A 317 -5.23 27.42 -4.70
CA HIS A 317 -4.05 26.59 -4.91
C HIS A 317 -4.31 25.15 -4.48
N ILE A 318 -3.74 24.21 -5.22
CA ILE A 318 -3.69 22.80 -4.84
C ILE A 318 -2.27 22.42 -4.44
N ASN A 319 -2.13 21.80 -3.26
CA ASN A 319 -0.86 21.36 -2.71
C ASN A 319 -0.92 19.88 -2.30
N VAL A 320 0.20 19.18 -2.37
CA VAL A 320 0.36 17.85 -1.74
C VAL A 320 0.55 18.06 -0.25
N ASN A 321 -0.33 17.47 0.58
CA ASN A 321 -0.29 17.63 2.04
C ASN A 321 0.17 16.37 2.77
N PHE A 322 -0.02 15.21 2.15
CA PHE A 322 0.50 13.94 2.62
C PHE A 322 1.02 13.15 1.42
N ASP A 323 2.19 12.55 1.59
CA ASP A 323 2.87 11.82 0.54
C ASP A 323 3.52 10.55 1.06
N GLY A 324 2.80 9.43 0.88
CA GLY A 324 3.28 8.11 1.29
C GLY A 324 4.43 7.59 0.43
N THR A 325 4.63 8.15 -0.77
CA THR A 325 5.61 7.65 -1.75
C THR A 325 7.03 8.12 -1.49
N ARG A 326 7.20 9.18 -0.70
CA ARG A 326 8.51 9.73 -0.35
C ARG A 326 9.41 8.69 0.31
N PHE A 327 8.87 7.97 1.29
CA PHE A 327 9.61 6.92 1.99
C PHE A 327 9.98 5.77 1.04
N THR A 328 9.06 5.37 0.16
CA THR A 328 9.33 4.36 -0.87
C THR A 328 10.48 4.78 -1.78
N LYS A 329 10.45 6.03 -2.28
CA LYS A 329 11.48 6.57 -3.14
C LYS A 329 12.84 6.57 -2.45
N GLU A 330 12.92 7.12 -1.24
CA GLU A 330 14.14 7.15 -0.43
C GLU A 330 14.67 5.73 -0.14
N ALA A 331 13.80 4.79 0.20
CA ALA A 331 14.17 3.39 0.45
C ALA A 331 14.74 2.70 -0.80
N ILE A 332 14.20 2.99 -1.98
CA ILE A 332 14.66 2.41 -3.25
C ILE A 332 15.98 3.04 -3.68
N GLU A 333 16.12 4.36 -3.61
CA GLU A 333 17.35 5.06 -3.91
C GLU A 333 18.49 4.58 -2.99
N GLU A 334 18.23 4.46 -1.69
CA GLU A 334 19.18 3.93 -0.70
C GLU A 334 19.53 2.47 -0.98
N THR A 335 18.54 1.65 -1.36
CA THR A 335 18.82 0.25 -1.69
C THR A 335 19.62 0.13 -2.99
N GLN A 336 19.31 0.90 -4.02
CA GLN A 336 20.10 0.93 -5.26
C GLN A 336 21.54 1.36 -4.97
N PHE A 337 21.72 2.41 -4.16
CA PHE A 337 23.05 2.82 -3.70
C PHE A 337 23.76 1.70 -2.96
N THR A 338 23.08 1.03 -2.03
CA THR A 338 23.63 -0.08 -1.24
C THR A 338 24.00 -1.28 -2.12
N LEU A 339 23.18 -1.64 -3.11
CA LEU A 339 23.49 -2.73 -4.05
C LEU A 339 24.73 -2.40 -4.90
N ILE A 340 24.84 -1.17 -5.40
CA ILE A 340 26.01 -0.71 -6.16
C ILE A 340 27.26 -0.70 -5.27
N LEU A 341 27.14 -0.13 -4.06
CA LEU A 341 28.24 -0.07 -3.09
C LEU A 341 28.70 -1.48 -2.70
N SER A 342 27.75 -2.40 -2.47
CA SER A 342 28.05 -3.80 -2.15
C SER A 342 28.74 -4.51 -3.31
N GLY A 343 28.31 -4.27 -4.54
CA GLY A 343 29.00 -4.75 -5.74
C GLY A 343 30.43 -4.21 -5.86
N ILE A 344 30.65 -2.91 -5.63
CA ILE A 344 31.96 -2.27 -5.68
C ILE A 344 32.87 -2.78 -4.55
N LEU A 345 32.38 -2.86 -3.32
CA LEU A 345 33.14 -3.38 -2.18
C LEU A 345 33.49 -4.86 -2.40
N THR A 346 32.56 -5.66 -2.91
CA THR A 346 32.82 -7.07 -3.23
C THR A 346 33.87 -7.19 -4.34
N ALA A 347 33.79 -6.35 -5.38
CA ALA A 347 34.78 -6.26 -6.43
C ALA A 347 36.18 -5.91 -5.88
N LEU A 348 36.26 -4.92 -4.99
CA LEU A 348 37.50 -4.48 -4.35
C LEU A 348 38.11 -5.60 -3.50
N VAL A 349 37.30 -6.28 -2.69
CA VAL A 349 37.73 -7.42 -1.88
C VAL A 349 38.21 -8.56 -2.78
N CYS A 350 37.46 -8.93 -3.82
CA CYS A 350 37.87 -9.95 -4.78
C CYS A 350 39.21 -9.60 -5.45
N TRP A 351 39.42 -8.34 -5.81
CA TRP A 351 40.68 -7.88 -6.37
C TRP A 351 41.84 -8.00 -5.39
N LEU A 352 41.60 -7.66 -4.13
CA LEU A 352 42.57 -7.75 -3.05
C LEU A 352 43.04 -9.21 -2.82
N PHE A 353 42.13 -10.17 -2.92
CA PHE A 353 42.40 -11.61 -2.74
C PHE A 353 43.00 -12.28 -3.99
N LEU A 354 42.45 -12.02 -5.18
CA LEU A 354 42.87 -12.68 -6.42
C LEU A 354 44.12 -12.06 -7.04
N GLY A 355 44.43 -10.81 -6.69
CA GLY A 355 45.66 -10.12 -7.07
C GLY A 355 45.81 -9.73 -8.53
N ASN A 356 44.87 -10.12 -9.39
CA ASN A 356 44.90 -9.90 -10.84
C ASN A 356 43.55 -9.38 -11.36
N TRP A 357 43.60 -8.36 -12.24
CA TRP A 357 42.39 -7.67 -12.71
C TRP A 357 41.49 -8.55 -13.60
N SER A 358 42.10 -9.47 -14.34
CA SER A 358 41.37 -10.36 -15.25
C SER A 358 40.41 -11.32 -14.52
N SER A 359 40.87 -11.90 -13.41
CA SER A 359 40.06 -12.78 -12.56
C SER A 359 39.03 -11.98 -11.80
N THR A 360 39.38 -10.78 -11.31
CA THR A 360 38.41 -9.89 -10.67
C THR A 360 37.28 -9.51 -11.63
N LEU A 361 37.58 -9.12 -12.87
CA LEU A 361 36.54 -8.80 -13.86
C LEU A 361 35.60 -9.98 -14.14
N ASN A 362 36.11 -11.22 -14.09
CA ASN A 362 35.29 -12.42 -14.23
C ASN A 362 34.23 -12.51 -13.13
N VAL A 363 34.63 -12.31 -11.86
CA VAL A 363 33.69 -12.27 -10.72
C VAL A 363 32.79 -11.04 -10.77
N ILE A 364 33.30 -9.87 -11.13
CA ILE A 364 32.47 -8.65 -11.20
C ILE A 364 31.34 -8.82 -12.22
N LEU A 365 31.60 -9.48 -13.35
CA LEU A 365 30.59 -9.70 -14.38
C LEU A 365 29.52 -10.75 -13.97
N SER A 366 29.76 -11.58 -12.95
CA SER A 366 28.76 -12.53 -12.45
C SER A 366 27.64 -11.84 -11.66
N ILE A 367 27.96 -10.72 -10.98
CA ILE A 367 27.00 -9.97 -10.16
C ILE A 367 25.87 -9.39 -11.04
N PRO A 368 26.13 -8.58 -12.09
CA PRO A 368 25.07 -8.10 -12.97
C PRO A 368 24.32 -9.25 -13.65
N THR A 369 25.02 -10.30 -14.09
CA THR A 369 24.38 -11.42 -14.81
C THR A 369 23.32 -12.12 -13.96
N SER A 370 23.62 -12.36 -12.67
CA SER A 370 22.70 -13.07 -11.77
C SER A 370 21.64 -12.14 -11.18
N ILE A 371 22.04 -10.95 -10.70
CA ILE A 371 21.13 -9.99 -10.06
C ILE A 371 20.20 -9.35 -11.09
N ILE A 372 20.73 -8.83 -12.21
CA ILE A 372 19.88 -8.23 -13.26
C ILE A 372 19.02 -9.32 -13.91
N GLY A 373 19.58 -10.51 -14.13
CA GLY A 373 18.83 -11.66 -14.63
C GLY A 373 17.65 -12.05 -13.73
N THR A 374 17.74 -11.81 -12.42
CA THR A 374 16.65 -12.12 -11.47
C THR A 374 15.41 -11.27 -11.74
N PHE A 375 15.55 -10.04 -12.26
CA PHE A 375 14.40 -9.21 -12.64
C PHE A 375 13.51 -9.85 -13.72
N ILE A 376 14.04 -10.76 -14.53
CA ILE A 376 13.25 -11.54 -15.49
C ILE A 376 12.22 -12.38 -14.73
N VAL A 377 12.65 -13.07 -13.66
CA VAL A 377 11.77 -13.93 -12.86
C VAL A 377 10.76 -13.07 -12.09
N ILE A 378 11.20 -11.97 -11.49
CA ILE A 378 10.33 -11.02 -10.79
C ILE A 378 9.22 -10.53 -11.73
N TYR A 379 9.56 -10.16 -12.97
CA TYR A 379 8.60 -9.68 -13.96
C TYR A 379 7.59 -10.75 -14.38
N PHE A 380 8.04 -11.97 -14.70
CA PHE A 380 7.12 -13.05 -15.11
C PHE A 380 6.25 -13.58 -13.97
N MET A 381 6.68 -13.41 -12.72
CA MET A 381 5.87 -13.71 -11.54
C MET A 381 4.89 -12.58 -11.18
N GLY A 382 4.93 -11.44 -11.89
CA GLY A 382 4.06 -10.30 -11.62
C GLY A 382 4.39 -9.55 -10.32
N PHE A 383 5.62 -9.71 -9.81
CA PHE A 383 6.05 -9.05 -8.58
C PHE A 383 6.45 -7.59 -8.83
N THR A 384 6.41 -6.79 -7.78
CA THR A 384 6.90 -5.41 -7.78
C THR A 384 8.32 -5.33 -7.21
N LEU A 385 9.03 -4.23 -7.48
CA LEU A 385 10.17 -3.83 -6.68
C LEU A 385 9.67 -3.25 -5.37
N ASN A 386 9.88 -4.00 -4.30
CA ASN A 386 9.43 -3.67 -2.95
C ASN A 386 10.47 -4.09 -1.92
N LEU A 387 10.19 -3.80 -0.65
CA LEU A 387 11.11 -4.10 0.45
C LEU A 387 11.57 -5.57 0.47
N PHE A 388 10.68 -6.53 0.22
CA PHE A 388 10.99 -7.97 0.30
C PHE A 388 11.81 -8.45 -0.91
N THR A 389 11.48 -8.02 -2.12
CA THR A 389 12.28 -8.36 -3.30
C THR A 389 13.66 -7.70 -3.25
N LEU A 390 13.75 -6.47 -2.75
CA LEU A 390 15.02 -5.77 -2.56
C LEU A 390 15.89 -6.38 -1.45
N LEU A 391 15.30 -6.79 -0.32
CA LEU A 391 16.01 -7.52 0.74
C LEU A 391 16.59 -8.84 0.24
N ALA A 392 15.82 -9.58 -0.57
CA ALA A 392 16.29 -10.80 -1.22
C ALA A 392 17.49 -10.54 -2.15
N LEU A 393 17.42 -9.51 -2.99
CA LEU A 393 18.52 -9.15 -3.90
C LEU A 393 19.77 -8.67 -3.15
N SER A 394 19.61 -7.91 -2.07
CA SER A 394 20.71 -7.45 -1.22
C SER A 394 21.45 -8.62 -0.57
N LEU A 395 20.71 -9.57 0.00
CA LEU A 395 21.27 -10.81 0.54
C LEU A 395 21.91 -11.68 -0.56
N ALA A 396 21.29 -11.72 -1.75
CA ALA A 396 21.76 -12.53 -2.86
C ALA A 396 23.15 -12.11 -3.35
N ILE A 397 23.54 -10.82 -3.30
CA ILE A 397 24.87 -10.38 -3.75
C ILE A 397 25.99 -11.16 -3.06
N GLY A 398 25.91 -11.34 -1.74
CA GLY A 398 26.93 -12.08 -0.99
C GLY A 398 27.00 -13.55 -1.41
N ILE A 399 25.85 -14.18 -1.61
CA ILE A 399 25.75 -15.60 -1.99
C ILE A 399 26.20 -15.82 -3.44
N VAL A 400 25.83 -14.92 -4.36
CA VAL A 400 26.13 -15.01 -5.80
C VAL A 400 27.64 -15.00 -6.06
N VAL A 401 28.38 -14.22 -5.27
CA VAL A 401 29.81 -14.04 -5.48
C VAL A 401 30.61 -15.23 -4.93
N ASP A 402 30.16 -15.85 -3.85
CA ASP A 402 30.85 -16.99 -3.21
C ASP A 402 31.04 -18.18 -4.18
N ASP A 403 29.96 -18.60 -4.87
CA ASP A 403 29.99 -19.70 -5.85
C ASP A 403 31.01 -19.46 -6.98
N ASN A 404 31.06 -18.20 -7.44
CA ASN A 404 31.94 -17.77 -8.52
C ASN A 404 33.40 -17.69 -8.08
N ILE A 405 33.67 -17.18 -6.87
CA ILE A 405 35.01 -17.13 -6.29
C ILE A 405 35.55 -18.54 -6.11
N MET A 406 34.77 -19.45 -5.51
CA MET A 406 35.22 -20.81 -5.23
C MET A 406 35.67 -21.54 -6.51
N ILE A 407 34.88 -21.44 -7.60
CA ILE A 407 35.25 -22.05 -8.88
C ILE A 407 36.48 -21.36 -9.48
N LEU A 408 36.54 -20.03 -9.45
CA LEU A 408 37.62 -19.28 -10.05
C LEU A 408 38.95 -19.49 -9.33
N GLU A 409 38.96 -19.54 -7.99
CA GLU A 409 40.14 -19.82 -7.18
C GLU A 409 40.74 -21.18 -7.54
N ASN A 410 39.90 -22.20 -7.75
CA ASN A 410 40.40 -23.52 -8.15
C ASN A 410 40.90 -23.57 -9.59
N ILE A 411 40.28 -22.79 -10.50
CA ILE A 411 40.79 -22.61 -11.86
C ILE A 411 42.18 -21.95 -11.81
N ILE A 412 42.36 -20.91 -10.99
CA ILE A 412 43.64 -20.23 -10.79
C ILE A 412 44.67 -21.18 -10.20
N ARG A 413 44.30 -21.96 -9.17
CA ARG A 413 45.18 -23.00 -8.58
C ARG A 413 45.70 -23.96 -9.64
N HIS A 414 44.84 -24.43 -10.54
CA HIS A 414 45.24 -25.31 -11.64
C HIS A 414 46.09 -24.62 -12.71
N PHE A 415 45.89 -23.32 -12.92
CA PHE A 415 46.70 -22.52 -13.82
C PHE A 415 48.11 -22.31 -13.24
N GLU A 416 48.22 -22.02 -11.94
CA GLU A 416 49.50 -21.92 -11.21
C GLU A 416 50.26 -23.24 -11.14
N MET A 417 49.57 -24.39 -11.23
CA MET A 417 50.19 -25.71 -11.42
C MET A 417 50.80 -25.91 -12.82
N GLY A 418 50.79 -24.90 -13.69
CA GLY A 418 51.40 -24.93 -15.02
C GLY A 418 50.50 -25.44 -16.15
N LYS A 419 49.18 -25.55 -15.94
CA LYS A 419 48.23 -25.95 -17.00
C LYS A 419 47.88 -24.77 -17.91
N ASP A 420 47.64 -25.04 -19.20
CA ASP A 420 47.10 -24.05 -20.14
C ASP A 420 45.71 -23.55 -19.71
N ARG A 421 45.34 -22.31 -20.08
CA ARG A 421 44.10 -21.61 -19.68
C ARG A 421 42.84 -22.46 -19.85
N VAL A 422 42.72 -23.13 -21.00
CA VAL A 422 41.53 -23.93 -21.35
C VAL A 422 41.49 -25.19 -20.48
N ARG A 423 42.65 -25.82 -20.28
CA ARG A 423 42.76 -27.04 -19.47
C ARG A 423 42.61 -26.75 -17.97
N ALA A 424 43.17 -25.65 -17.48
CA ALA A 424 43.01 -25.16 -16.12
C ALA A 424 41.54 -24.85 -15.81
N SER A 425 40.86 -24.13 -16.70
CA SER A 425 39.44 -23.78 -16.55
C SER A 425 38.55 -25.03 -16.56
N ARG A 426 38.86 -26.00 -17.43
CA ARG A 426 38.12 -27.26 -17.50
C ARG A 426 38.33 -28.13 -16.26
N ASP A 427 39.58 -28.39 -15.89
CA ASP A 427 39.89 -29.29 -14.77
C ASP A 427 39.44 -28.67 -13.44
N GLY A 428 39.70 -27.37 -13.24
CA GLY A 428 39.33 -26.67 -12.01
C GLY A 428 37.82 -26.52 -11.83
N ALA A 429 37.09 -26.19 -12.89
CA ALA A 429 35.63 -26.18 -12.80
C ALA A 429 35.09 -27.58 -12.51
N ARG A 430 35.61 -28.64 -13.15
CA ARG A 430 35.08 -30.01 -13.00
C ARG A 430 35.23 -30.58 -11.59
N GLU A 431 36.28 -30.23 -10.87
CA GLU A 431 36.53 -30.67 -9.50
C GLU A 431 35.50 -30.07 -8.54
N ILE A 432 35.16 -28.79 -8.73
CA ILE A 432 34.29 -28.04 -7.80
C ILE A 432 32.83 -28.00 -8.20
N THR A 433 32.48 -28.21 -9.48
CA THR A 433 31.10 -28.10 -9.98
C THR A 433 30.08 -28.84 -9.10
N PHE A 434 30.42 -30.04 -8.61
CA PHE A 434 29.50 -30.81 -7.75
C PHE A 434 29.31 -30.15 -6.38
N ALA A 435 30.38 -29.66 -5.76
CA ALA A 435 30.33 -28.96 -4.48
C ALA A 435 29.54 -27.65 -4.61
N ALA A 436 29.76 -26.88 -5.68
CA ALA A 436 29.00 -25.66 -5.98
C ALA A 436 27.51 -25.95 -6.14
N VAL A 437 27.14 -26.91 -7.00
CA VAL A 437 25.73 -27.31 -7.17
C VAL A 437 25.11 -27.75 -5.84
N ALA A 438 25.81 -28.56 -5.05
CA ALA A 438 25.30 -29.02 -3.76
C ALA A 438 25.10 -27.86 -2.77
N ALA A 439 26.04 -26.92 -2.71
CA ALA A 439 25.95 -25.74 -1.85
C ALA A 439 24.78 -24.83 -2.27
N SER A 440 24.68 -24.46 -3.55
CA SER A 440 23.60 -23.58 -4.03
C SER A 440 22.22 -24.26 -3.90
N VAL A 441 22.11 -25.57 -4.15
CA VAL A 441 20.86 -26.32 -3.92
C VAL A 441 20.51 -26.37 -2.43
N ALA A 442 21.50 -26.49 -1.54
CA ALA A 442 21.25 -26.42 -0.10
C ALA A 442 20.74 -25.04 0.32
N VAL A 443 21.30 -23.95 -0.23
CA VAL A 443 20.80 -22.58 -0.01
C VAL A 443 19.36 -22.45 -0.50
N ILE A 444 19.05 -22.93 -1.71
CA ILE A 444 17.67 -22.95 -2.21
C ILE A 444 16.77 -23.79 -1.29
N ALA A 445 17.22 -24.94 -0.81
CA ALA A 445 16.45 -25.79 0.10
C ALA A 445 16.21 -25.15 1.48
N ILE A 446 17.06 -24.20 1.90
CA ILE A 446 16.89 -23.42 3.14
C ILE A 446 15.85 -22.31 2.96
N PHE A 447 15.90 -21.60 1.82
CA PHE A 447 15.08 -20.39 1.62
C PHE A 447 13.78 -20.62 0.84
N LEU A 448 13.71 -21.63 -0.03
CA LEU A 448 12.49 -21.94 -0.77
C LEU A 448 11.30 -22.33 0.14
N PRO A 449 11.48 -23.05 1.27
CA PRO A 449 10.41 -23.30 2.22
C PRO A 449 9.73 -22.05 2.77
N VAL A 450 10.43 -20.91 2.81
CA VAL A 450 9.87 -19.63 3.26
C VAL A 450 8.72 -19.17 2.35
N ALA A 451 8.74 -19.56 1.07
CA ALA A 451 7.65 -19.29 0.14
C ALA A 451 6.37 -20.09 0.42
N PHE A 452 6.45 -21.15 1.24
CA PHE A 452 5.31 -21.99 1.63
C PHE A 452 4.81 -21.68 3.04
N MET A 453 5.27 -20.59 3.66
CA MET A 453 4.71 -20.15 4.93
C MET A 453 3.23 -19.82 4.75
N GLU A 454 2.39 -20.24 5.69
CA GLU A 454 0.96 -19.96 5.67
C GLU A 454 0.63 -18.57 6.22
N GLY A 455 -0.57 -18.10 5.92
CA GLY A 455 -1.10 -16.84 6.42
C GLY A 455 -0.51 -15.60 5.75
N VAL A 456 -0.81 -14.44 6.34
CA VAL A 456 -0.48 -13.14 5.73
C VAL A 456 1.02 -12.99 5.55
N ILE A 457 1.80 -13.39 6.55
CA ILE A 457 3.27 -13.37 6.53
C ILE A 457 3.79 -14.17 5.33
N GLY A 458 3.19 -15.32 5.05
CA GLY A 458 3.51 -16.15 3.89
C GLY A 458 3.45 -15.43 2.57
N LYS A 459 2.39 -14.66 2.31
CA LYS A 459 2.22 -13.90 1.06
C LYS A 459 3.31 -12.84 0.88
N PHE A 460 3.72 -12.16 1.96
CA PHE A 460 4.82 -11.19 1.92
C PHE A 460 6.17 -11.86 1.66
N PHE A 461 6.45 -12.96 2.36
CA PHE A 461 7.71 -13.70 2.26
C PHE A 461 7.81 -14.61 1.02
N PHE A 462 6.69 -14.88 0.33
CA PHE A 462 6.66 -15.57 -0.96
C PHE A 462 7.56 -14.88 -2.00
N GLN A 463 7.39 -13.57 -2.17
CA GLN A 463 8.21 -12.79 -3.11
C GLN A 463 9.69 -12.80 -2.71
N PHE A 464 10.01 -12.75 -1.40
CA PHE A 464 11.37 -12.87 -0.90
C PHE A 464 12.01 -14.23 -1.24
N GLY A 465 11.34 -15.34 -0.88
CA GLY A 465 11.86 -16.69 -1.05
C GLY A 465 12.08 -17.06 -2.53
N VAL A 466 11.14 -16.69 -3.40
CA VAL A 466 11.23 -16.92 -4.85
C VAL A 466 12.35 -16.07 -5.45
N THR A 467 12.44 -14.79 -5.10
CA THR A 467 13.47 -13.88 -5.63
C THR A 467 14.87 -14.34 -5.25
N LEU A 468 15.09 -14.71 -3.98
CA LEU A 468 16.39 -15.20 -3.51
C LEU A 468 16.75 -16.54 -4.18
N SER A 469 15.80 -17.47 -4.26
CA SER A 469 16.03 -18.77 -4.90
C SER A 469 16.36 -18.62 -6.39
N ALA A 470 15.68 -17.70 -7.09
CA ALA A 470 15.96 -17.38 -8.48
C ALA A 470 17.36 -16.78 -8.67
N ALA A 471 17.75 -15.83 -7.81
CA ALA A 471 19.07 -15.23 -7.84
C ALA A 471 20.20 -16.26 -7.62
N VAL A 472 20.01 -17.17 -6.65
CA VAL A 472 20.96 -18.26 -6.37
C VAL A 472 20.99 -19.27 -7.52
N ALA A 473 19.85 -19.60 -8.13
CA ALA A 473 19.80 -20.50 -9.28
C ALA A 473 20.51 -19.90 -10.52
N LEU A 474 20.33 -18.60 -10.78
CA LEU A 474 21.03 -17.88 -11.84
C LEU A 474 22.53 -17.73 -11.55
N SER A 475 22.91 -17.52 -10.28
CA SER A 475 24.31 -17.57 -9.84
C SER A 475 24.94 -18.92 -10.13
N LEU A 476 24.27 -20.02 -9.76
CA LEU A 476 24.77 -21.36 -10.02
C LEU A 476 24.96 -21.61 -11.53
N LEU A 477 24.02 -21.12 -12.34
CA LEU A 477 24.13 -21.19 -13.80
C LEU A 477 25.37 -20.42 -14.27
N ASP A 478 25.59 -19.19 -13.82
CA ASP A 478 26.77 -18.38 -14.16
C ASP A 478 28.07 -19.06 -13.72
N ALA A 479 28.13 -19.53 -12.47
CA ALA A 479 29.31 -20.15 -11.86
C ALA A 479 29.73 -21.45 -12.58
N VAL A 480 28.78 -22.28 -12.99
CA VAL A 480 29.08 -23.56 -13.68
C VAL A 480 29.31 -23.38 -15.19
N THR A 481 28.82 -22.30 -15.80
CA THR A 481 28.86 -22.14 -17.26
C THR A 481 29.68 -20.94 -17.73
N LEU A 482 29.36 -19.73 -17.27
CA LEU A 482 29.91 -18.47 -17.75
C LEU A 482 31.29 -18.20 -17.14
N THR A 483 31.46 -18.45 -15.84
CA THR A 483 32.74 -18.23 -15.14
C THR A 483 33.90 -19.06 -15.70
N PRO A 484 33.77 -20.38 -15.93
CA PRO A 484 34.83 -21.20 -16.53
C PRO A 484 35.10 -20.82 -17.98
N MET A 485 34.08 -20.39 -18.72
CA MET A 485 34.22 -19.91 -20.09
C MET A 485 35.03 -18.61 -20.13
N ARG A 486 34.64 -17.60 -19.35
CA ARG A 486 35.36 -16.32 -19.23
C ARG A 486 36.81 -16.57 -18.82
N ALA A 487 37.02 -17.42 -17.81
CA ALA A 487 38.33 -17.80 -17.31
C ALA A 487 39.22 -18.40 -18.42
N SER A 488 38.67 -19.27 -19.26
CA SER A 488 39.42 -19.91 -20.35
C SER A 488 39.96 -18.94 -21.39
N GLN A 489 39.33 -17.77 -21.53
CA GLN A 489 39.72 -16.72 -22.48
C GLN A 489 40.62 -15.67 -21.84
N THR A 490 40.34 -15.29 -20.59
CA THR A 490 40.93 -14.10 -19.96
C THR A 490 42.11 -14.39 -19.03
N LEU A 491 42.33 -15.62 -18.54
CA LEU A 491 43.38 -15.91 -17.54
C LEU A 491 44.80 -15.57 -18.04
N VAL A 492 45.41 -14.48 -17.58
CA VAL A 492 46.79 -14.12 -17.97
C VAL A 492 47.75 -14.39 -16.81
N HIS A 493 48.95 -14.91 -17.11
CA HIS A 493 50.06 -14.89 -16.16
C HIS A 493 50.51 -13.44 -15.97
N GLU A 494 50.25 -12.86 -14.81
CA GLU A 494 50.63 -11.48 -14.50
C GLU A 494 51.94 -11.47 -13.70
N ASN A 495 53.02 -10.96 -14.31
CA ASN A 495 54.37 -10.99 -13.73
C ASN A 495 54.63 -9.88 -12.67
N ARG A 496 53.64 -9.01 -12.39
CA ARG A 496 53.79 -7.89 -11.46
C ARG A 496 52.63 -7.82 -10.49
N GLU A 497 52.88 -8.23 -9.25
CA GLU A 497 51.95 -8.03 -8.14
C GLU A 497 51.97 -6.57 -7.65
N PRO A 498 50.81 -5.92 -7.52
CA PRO A 498 50.69 -4.65 -6.83
C PRO A 498 51.19 -4.74 -5.38
N ARG A 499 51.79 -3.65 -4.87
CA ARG A 499 52.31 -3.59 -3.47
C ARG A 499 51.25 -3.94 -2.43
N MET A 500 50.01 -3.52 -2.66
CA MET A 500 48.88 -3.75 -1.77
C MET A 500 48.46 -5.23 -1.73
N VAL A 501 48.39 -5.88 -2.89
CA VAL A 501 48.14 -7.33 -3.02
C VAL A 501 49.23 -8.14 -2.31
N ARG A 502 50.50 -7.75 -2.48
CA ARG A 502 51.62 -8.42 -1.79
C ARG A 502 51.51 -8.30 -0.27
N ALA A 503 51.12 -7.13 0.25
CA ALA A 503 50.91 -6.94 1.69
C ALA A 503 49.80 -7.85 2.23
N VAL A 504 48.70 -8.00 1.48
CA VAL A 504 47.59 -8.89 1.83
C VAL A 504 48.01 -10.35 1.81
N ARG A 505 48.78 -10.78 0.79
CA ARG A 505 49.33 -12.15 0.75
C ARG A 505 50.19 -12.45 1.97
N ILE A 506 51.09 -11.53 2.35
CA ILE A 506 51.92 -11.70 3.54
C ILE A 506 51.05 -11.79 4.80
N LEU A 507 50.02 -10.94 4.93
CA LEU A 507 49.08 -11.01 6.04
C LEU A 507 48.35 -12.38 6.07
N MET A 508 47.89 -12.86 4.92
CA MET A 508 47.22 -14.16 4.80
C MET A 508 48.15 -15.32 5.16
N GLU A 509 49.43 -15.28 4.79
CA GLU A 509 50.42 -16.28 5.22
C GLU A 509 50.64 -16.28 6.73
N HIS A 510 50.61 -15.11 7.38
CA HIS A 510 50.68 -15.00 8.84
C HIS A 510 49.42 -15.55 9.50
N LEU A 511 48.24 -15.17 9.01
CA LEU A 511 46.95 -15.69 9.49
C LEU A 511 46.85 -17.21 9.29
N ALA A 512 47.30 -17.74 8.16
CA ALA A 512 47.31 -19.17 7.86
C ALA A 512 48.24 -19.95 8.81
N ARG A 513 49.41 -19.40 9.16
CA ARG A 513 50.29 -20.00 10.18
C ARG A 513 49.66 -20.02 11.55
N TRP A 514 49.01 -18.91 11.93
CA TRP A 514 48.30 -18.82 13.20
C TRP A 514 47.10 -19.78 13.26
N TYR A 515 46.31 -19.84 12.19
CA TYR A 515 45.21 -20.79 12.04
C TYR A 515 45.69 -22.23 12.11
N ARG A 516 46.80 -22.58 11.43
CA ARG A 516 47.40 -23.92 11.50
C ARG A 516 47.79 -24.28 12.93
N TRP A 517 48.43 -23.36 13.65
CA TRP A 517 48.78 -23.57 15.05
C TRP A 517 47.53 -23.80 15.92
N ALA A 518 46.49 -22.98 15.77
CA ALA A 518 45.24 -23.14 16.50
C ALA A 518 44.53 -24.46 16.16
N LEU A 519 44.56 -24.86 14.89
CA LEU A 519 44.00 -26.12 14.42
C LEU A 519 44.75 -27.32 15.01
N GLU A 520 46.09 -27.28 15.04
CA GLU A 520 46.89 -28.34 15.67
C GLU A 520 46.60 -28.47 17.16
N VAL A 521 46.44 -27.35 17.88
CA VAL A 521 46.10 -27.35 19.31
C VAL A 521 44.70 -27.93 19.55
N THR A 522 43.72 -27.57 18.72
CA THR A 522 42.33 -28.05 18.86
C THR A 522 42.19 -29.52 18.48
N LEU A 523 42.81 -29.96 17.39
CA LEU A 523 42.80 -31.37 16.95
C LEU A 523 43.51 -32.30 17.95
N ARG A 524 44.50 -31.82 18.72
CA ARG A 524 45.14 -32.60 19.79
C ARG A 524 44.24 -32.82 21.01
N ARG A 525 43.14 -32.08 21.16
CA ARG A 525 42.21 -32.16 22.30
C ARG A 525 40.75 -32.16 21.86
N PRO A 526 40.31 -33.16 21.06
CA PRO A 526 39.00 -33.14 20.42
C PRO A 526 37.83 -33.06 21.41
N LEU A 527 37.96 -33.71 22.57
CA LEU A 527 36.91 -33.72 23.60
C LEU A 527 36.76 -32.35 24.28
N VAL A 528 37.87 -31.65 24.52
CA VAL A 528 37.83 -30.28 25.08
C VAL A 528 37.22 -29.32 24.07
N THR A 529 37.61 -29.43 22.80
CA THR A 529 37.04 -28.61 21.72
C THR A 529 35.53 -28.84 21.58
N PHE A 530 35.10 -30.11 21.55
CA PHE A 530 33.68 -30.45 21.48
C PHE A 530 32.88 -29.90 22.67
N LEU A 531 33.38 -30.08 23.89
CA LEU A 531 32.72 -29.55 25.09
C LEU A 531 32.70 -28.02 25.10
N SER A 532 33.79 -27.35 24.73
CA SER A 532 33.84 -25.89 24.69
C SER A 532 32.88 -25.33 23.64
N THR A 533 32.81 -25.93 22.45
CA THR A 533 31.91 -25.47 21.39
C THR A 533 30.46 -25.76 21.76
N SER A 534 30.18 -26.92 22.37
CA SER A 534 28.83 -27.25 22.86
C SER A 534 28.38 -26.31 23.99
N LEU A 535 29.30 -25.95 24.90
CA LEU A 535 29.02 -25.00 25.96
C LEU A 535 28.80 -23.59 25.41
N LEU A 536 29.59 -23.14 24.43
CA LEU A 536 29.38 -21.88 23.74
C LEU A 536 28.05 -21.86 22.99
N PHE A 537 27.70 -22.96 22.31
CA PHE A 537 26.41 -23.11 21.64
C PHE A 537 25.25 -23.05 22.64
N ALA A 538 25.29 -23.82 23.73
CA ALA A 538 24.29 -23.78 24.78
C ALA A 538 24.19 -22.38 25.43
N GLY A 539 25.32 -21.73 25.67
CA GLY A 539 25.38 -20.36 26.15
C GLY A 539 24.76 -19.35 25.18
N SER A 540 24.97 -19.54 23.88
CA SER A 540 24.34 -18.70 22.85
C SER A 540 22.82 -18.87 22.79
N LEU A 541 22.29 -20.07 23.09
CA LEU A 541 20.84 -20.30 23.18
C LEU A 541 20.20 -19.57 24.36
N LEU A 542 20.94 -19.31 25.44
CA LEU A 542 20.43 -18.51 26.55
C LEU A 542 20.09 -17.07 26.15
N ILE A 543 20.75 -16.54 25.12
CA ILE A 543 20.49 -15.20 24.58
C ILE A 543 19.06 -15.12 24.01
N LEU A 544 18.49 -16.22 23.51
CA LEU A 544 17.12 -16.25 22.98
C LEU A 544 16.04 -15.95 24.02
N PHE A 545 16.34 -16.13 25.32
CA PHE A 545 15.43 -15.77 26.40
C PHE A 545 15.48 -14.28 26.76
N VAL A 546 16.54 -13.57 26.35
CA VAL A 546 16.74 -12.14 26.62
C VAL A 546 16.24 -11.27 25.46
N ILE A 547 16.30 -11.79 24.23
CA ILE A 547 15.87 -11.07 23.03
C ILE A 547 14.34 -10.90 23.05
N LYS A 548 13.91 -9.64 23.09
CA LYS A 548 12.50 -9.28 22.91
C LYS A 548 12.09 -9.56 21.46
N ARG A 549 10.87 -10.06 21.27
CA ARG A 549 10.30 -10.34 19.97
C ARG A 549 9.29 -9.26 19.62
N GLU A 550 9.39 -8.72 18.43
CA GLU A 550 8.44 -7.79 17.84
C GLU A 550 8.14 -8.23 16.41
N PHE A 551 7.02 -7.75 15.86
CA PHE A 551 6.55 -8.22 14.56
C PHE A 551 7.25 -7.52 13.39
N VAL A 552 7.30 -6.18 13.44
CA VAL A 552 8.08 -5.33 12.53
C VAL A 552 8.70 -4.23 13.37
N PRO A 553 9.99 -3.92 13.16
CA PRO A 553 10.62 -2.82 13.87
C PRO A 553 9.98 -1.49 13.44
N PRO A 554 9.62 -0.63 14.41
CA PRO A 554 9.10 0.70 14.10
C PRO A 554 10.11 1.51 13.27
N GLN A 555 9.67 2.04 12.12
CA GLN A 555 10.49 2.90 11.26
C GLN A 555 10.01 4.35 11.34
N ASP A 556 10.94 5.29 11.22
CA ASP A 556 10.62 6.70 11.11
C ASP A 556 10.39 7.04 9.64
N GLN A 557 9.11 7.15 9.25
CA GLN A 557 8.70 7.54 7.89
C GLN A 557 8.47 9.05 7.76
N SER A 558 8.80 9.84 8.79
CA SER A 558 8.46 11.26 8.91
C SER A 558 6.97 11.53 8.71
N GLN A 559 6.12 10.57 9.05
CA GLN A 559 4.67 10.68 8.93
C GLN A 559 3.98 9.75 9.93
N PHE A 560 2.89 10.22 10.52
CA PHE A 560 2.05 9.42 11.40
C PHE A 560 0.62 9.95 11.36
N GLY A 561 -0.32 9.15 11.84
CA GLY A 561 -1.71 9.56 11.94
C GLY A 561 -2.21 9.61 13.36
N VAL A 562 -3.23 10.43 13.57
CA VAL A 562 -3.95 10.54 14.83
C VAL A 562 -5.42 10.36 14.54
N ARG A 563 -6.04 9.30 15.09
CA ARG A 563 -7.49 9.18 15.13
C ARG A 563 -7.96 9.66 16.48
N PHE A 564 -8.99 10.50 16.54
CA PHE A 564 -9.59 10.90 17.80
C PHE A 564 -11.11 10.82 17.74
N GLU A 565 -11.70 10.65 18.92
CA GLU A 565 -13.12 10.49 19.14
C GLU A 565 -13.57 11.38 20.29
N THR A 566 -14.73 11.99 20.13
CA THR A 566 -15.44 12.75 21.17
C THR A 566 -16.62 11.93 21.69
N PRO A 567 -17.22 12.29 22.85
CA PRO A 567 -18.36 11.58 23.42
C PRO A 567 -19.51 11.37 22.42
N MET A 568 -20.24 10.27 22.59
CA MET A 568 -21.40 9.97 21.72
C MET A 568 -22.43 11.11 21.77
N GLY A 569 -23.02 11.43 20.62
CA GLY A 569 -23.98 12.53 20.47
C GLY A 569 -23.34 13.91 20.27
N SER A 570 -22.00 14.00 20.22
CA SER A 570 -21.30 15.24 19.83
C SER A 570 -21.66 15.65 18.41
N SER A 571 -21.84 16.96 18.19
CA SER A 571 -22.00 17.51 16.84
C SER A 571 -20.65 17.58 16.12
N ILE A 572 -20.67 17.57 14.79
CA ILE A 572 -19.44 17.68 13.98
C ILE A 572 -18.66 18.96 14.28
N HIS A 573 -19.35 20.07 14.58
CA HIS A 573 -18.73 21.34 14.95
C HIS A 573 -18.05 21.28 16.32
N TYR A 574 -18.61 20.53 17.27
CA TYR A 574 -17.95 20.30 18.55
C TYR A 574 -16.66 19.49 18.36
N THR A 575 -16.72 18.45 17.54
CA THR A 575 -15.56 17.60 17.23
C THR A 575 -14.48 18.36 16.47
N ASP A 576 -14.84 19.22 15.51
CA ASP A 576 -13.92 20.16 14.84
C ASP A 576 -13.28 21.13 15.84
N ALA A 577 -14.07 21.73 16.73
CA ALA A 577 -13.55 22.63 17.76
C ALA A 577 -12.57 21.94 18.74
N MET A 578 -12.79 20.65 19.05
CA MET A 578 -11.83 19.87 19.83
C MET A 578 -10.56 19.58 19.02
N GLY A 579 -10.71 19.19 17.75
CA GLY A 579 -9.60 18.97 16.81
C GLY A 579 -8.70 20.20 16.66
N GLN A 580 -9.29 21.40 16.55
CA GLN A 580 -8.54 22.66 16.45
C GLN A 580 -7.59 22.91 17.63
N LYS A 581 -7.90 22.39 18.84
CA LYS A 581 -6.98 22.47 19.99
C LYS A 581 -5.71 21.64 19.78
N LEU A 582 -5.83 20.52 19.06
CA LEU A 582 -4.68 19.72 18.64
C LEU A 582 -3.94 20.38 17.48
N GLU A 583 -4.65 20.97 16.52
CA GLU A 583 -4.05 21.73 15.41
C GLU A 583 -3.20 22.91 15.90
N ALA A 584 -3.67 23.63 16.92
CA ALA A 584 -2.90 24.71 17.53
C ALA A 584 -1.54 24.20 18.06
N PHE A 585 -1.52 23.02 18.69
CA PHE A 585 -0.29 22.39 19.14
C PHE A 585 0.61 21.94 17.98
N LEU A 586 0.04 21.36 16.92
CA LEU A 586 0.81 20.91 15.75
C LEU A 586 1.40 22.10 14.97
N LYS A 587 0.68 23.22 14.90
CA LYS A 587 1.10 24.43 14.18
C LYS A 587 2.29 25.15 14.83
N GLU A 588 2.42 25.07 16.14
CA GLU A 588 3.53 25.69 16.89
C GLU A 588 4.86 24.94 16.75
N ARG A 589 4.84 23.73 16.14
CA ARG A 589 5.98 22.82 16.11
C ARG A 589 6.75 22.92 14.79
N PRO A 590 8.05 23.27 14.81
CA PRO A 590 8.85 23.35 13.59
C PRO A 590 9.06 21.97 12.92
N GLU A 591 8.86 20.88 13.66
CA GLU A 591 8.98 19.51 13.15
C GLU A 591 7.84 19.13 12.19
N VAL A 592 6.73 19.87 12.18
CA VAL A 592 5.54 19.58 11.36
C VAL A 592 5.57 20.41 10.08
N THR A 593 5.64 19.75 8.92
CA THR A 593 5.59 20.42 7.60
C THR A 593 4.16 20.70 7.16
N SER A 594 3.28 19.71 7.32
CA SER A 594 1.85 19.84 7.01
C SER A 594 1.02 18.89 7.84
N TYR A 595 -0.25 19.24 8.05
CA TYR A 595 -1.24 18.34 8.60
C TYR A 595 -2.56 18.48 7.86
N LEU A 596 -3.18 17.34 7.63
CA LEU A 596 -4.50 17.21 7.04
C LEU A 596 -5.46 16.70 8.11
N SER A 597 -6.55 17.44 8.32
CA SER A 597 -7.64 17.13 9.24
C SER A 597 -8.87 16.70 8.47
N ILE A 598 -9.46 15.58 8.86
CA ILE A 598 -10.73 15.08 8.33
C ILE A 598 -11.63 14.74 9.51
N VAL A 599 -12.63 15.57 9.77
CA VAL A 599 -13.65 15.38 10.82
C VAL A 599 -14.93 14.89 10.15
N GLY A 600 -15.63 13.92 10.75
CA GLY A 600 -16.82 13.30 10.15
C GLY A 600 -16.58 11.96 9.45
N GLY A 601 -15.35 11.44 9.51
CA GLY A 601 -14.92 10.21 8.84
C GLY A 601 -14.74 10.35 7.32
N PHE A 602 -14.15 9.34 6.68
CA PHE A 602 -13.89 9.37 5.22
C PHE A 602 -15.18 9.30 4.39
N GLY A 603 -16.19 8.56 4.86
CA GLY A 603 -17.47 8.34 4.17
C GLY A 603 -18.62 9.27 4.58
N GLY A 604 -18.40 10.15 5.57
CA GLY A 604 -19.48 10.91 6.20
C GLY A 604 -20.23 10.12 7.29
N GLY A 605 -20.89 10.83 8.20
CA GLY A 605 -21.75 10.24 9.25
C GLY A 605 -21.06 9.94 10.59
N GLU A 606 -19.74 10.05 10.68
CA GLU A 606 -18.99 9.89 11.95
C GLU A 606 -18.78 11.25 12.63
N ALA A 607 -19.87 11.93 13.00
CA ALA A 607 -19.81 13.30 13.54
C ALA A 607 -18.88 13.44 14.76
N ASN A 608 -18.71 12.37 15.54
CA ASN A 608 -17.87 12.34 16.75
C ASN A 608 -16.43 11.86 16.51
N THR A 609 -16.01 11.63 15.26
CA THR A 609 -14.66 11.11 14.94
C THR A 609 -13.91 12.08 14.04
N GLY A 610 -12.61 12.21 14.28
CA GLY A 610 -11.70 12.91 13.38
C GLY A 610 -10.39 12.16 13.19
N VAL A 611 -9.75 12.41 12.05
CA VAL A 611 -8.46 11.83 11.68
C VAL A 611 -7.53 12.95 11.23
N TYR A 612 -6.33 12.95 11.79
CA TYR A 612 -5.21 13.76 11.32
C TYR A 612 -4.20 12.89 10.61
N PHE A 613 -3.74 13.35 9.45
CA PHE A 613 -2.52 12.90 8.80
C PHE A 613 -1.47 13.96 9.02
N VAL A 614 -0.40 13.63 9.73
CA VAL A 614 0.67 14.57 10.08
C VAL A 614 1.93 14.20 9.31
N SER A 615 2.43 15.16 8.53
CA SER A 615 3.68 15.07 7.77
C SER A 615 4.76 15.88 8.50
N MET A 616 5.88 15.25 8.80
CA MET A 616 7.01 15.83 9.50
C MET A 616 8.14 16.22 8.55
N THR A 617 9.03 17.09 9.00
CA THR A 617 10.30 17.33 8.32
C THR A 617 11.13 16.03 8.28
N PRO A 618 11.94 15.83 7.22
CA PRO A 618 12.77 14.64 7.11
C PRO A 618 13.71 14.48 8.31
N LYS A 619 14.01 13.23 8.68
CA LYS A 619 14.75 12.92 9.91
C LYS A 619 16.12 13.61 10.01
N SER A 620 16.79 13.87 8.88
CA SER A 620 18.08 14.57 8.81
C SER A 620 18.03 16.03 9.25
N GLU A 621 16.86 16.66 9.21
CA GLU A 621 16.66 18.09 9.49
C GLU A 621 16.01 18.34 10.87
N ARG A 622 15.77 17.28 11.66
CA ARG A 622 15.14 17.37 12.98
C ARG A 622 15.84 16.54 14.06
N ASP A 623 15.94 17.13 15.25
CA ASP A 623 16.51 16.48 16.41
C ASP A 623 15.57 15.40 16.97
N VAL A 624 14.29 15.73 17.13
CA VAL A 624 13.26 14.86 17.71
C VAL A 624 12.91 13.71 16.76
N GLY A 625 12.88 12.46 17.26
CA GLY A 625 12.43 11.29 16.49
C GLY A 625 10.90 11.23 16.33
N GLN A 626 10.38 10.53 15.31
CA GLN A 626 8.93 10.42 15.08
C GLN A 626 8.22 9.86 16.33
N TYR A 627 8.73 8.79 16.93
CA TYR A 627 8.13 8.16 18.12
C TYR A 627 8.16 9.04 19.36
N GLU A 628 9.23 9.83 19.53
CA GLU A 628 9.32 10.79 20.62
C GLU A 628 8.30 11.91 20.44
N PHE A 629 8.14 12.42 19.21
CA PHE A 629 7.11 13.41 18.88
C PHE A 629 5.69 12.84 19.03
N MET A 630 5.46 11.59 18.63
CA MET A 630 4.20 10.88 18.84
C MET A 630 3.85 10.78 20.34
N ASP A 631 4.83 10.56 21.21
CA ASP A 631 4.59 10.56 22.66
C ASP A 631 4.20 11.95 23.19
N GLN A 632 4.83 13.02 22.67
CA GLN A 632 4.42 14.40 22.99
C GLN A 632 2.99 14.70 22.55
N VAL A 633 2.62 14.29 21.33
CA VAL A 633 1.26 14.42 20.80
C VAL A 633 0.27 13.59 21.63
N ARG A 634 0.62 12.37 22.03
CA ARG A 634 -0.22 11.52 22.90
C ARG A 634 -0.49 12.21 24.24
N LYS A 635 0.54 12.76 24.89
CA LYS A 635 0.40 13.53 26.13
C LYS A 635 -0.50 14.75 25.94
N LYS A 636 -0.38 15.45 24.79
CA LYS A 636 -1.24 16.59 24.48
C LYS A 636 -2.71 16.17 24.32
N ILE A 637 -2.99 15.09 23.60
CA ILE A 637 -4.35 14.55 23.45
C ILE A 637 -4.95 14.21 24.82
N GLN A 638 -4.19 13.53 25.69
CA GLN A 638 -4.65 13.19 27.04
C GLN A 638 -4.96 14.43 27.90
N SER A 639 -4.36 15.58 27.62
CA SER A 639 -4.66 16.85 28.31
C SER A 639 -5.94 17.53 27.81
N ILE A 640 -6.49 17.13 26.66
CA ILE A 640 -7.70 17.71 26.10
C ILE A 640 -8.91 16.94 26.66
N GLU A 641 -9.61 17.56 27.60
CA GLU A 641 -10.85 17.00 28.16
C GLU A 641 -11.92 16.82 27.07
N GLY A 642 -12.60 15.68 27.08
CA GLY A 642 -13.61 15.33 26.08
C GLY A 642 -13.05 14.81 24.75
N MET A 643 -11.74 14.54 24.66
CA MET A 643 -11.11 13.90 23.50
C MET A 643 -10.43 12.60 23.92
N ARG A 644 -10.70 11.51 23.17
CA ARG A 644 -9.92 10.27 23.23
C ARG A 644 -9.19 10.11 21.91
N GLY A 645 -7.87 9.99 21.92
CA GLY A 645 -7.10 9.86 20.68
C GLY A 645 -6.13 8.71 20.70
N PHE A 646 -5.95 8.14 19.52
CA PHE A 646 -5.12 7.00 19.20
C PHE A 646 -4.16 7.42 18.09
N LEU A 647 -2.87 7.28 18.34
CA LEU A 647 -1.88 7.48 17.30
C LEU A 647 -1.66 6.15 16.59
N PHE A 648 -1.47 6.22 15.27
CA PHE A 648 -1.08 5.08 14.47
C PHE A 648 0.10 5.45 13.59
N ASP A 649 0.98 4.49 13.40
CA ASP A 649 2.16 4.61 12.56
C ASP A 649 1.92 3.87 11.23
N PHE A 650 2.37 4.47 10.13
CA PHE A 650 2.23 3.88 8.80
C PHE A 650 3.23 2.73 8.57
N SER A 651 4.37 2.70 9.26
CA SER A 651 5.36 1.61 9.10
C SER A 651 4.87 0.27 9.66
N SER A 652 3.95 0.30 10.63
CA SER A 652 3.32 -0.88 11.22
C SER A 652 2.04 -1.33 10.50
N ARG A 653 1.58 -0.58 9.48
CA ARG A 653 0.43 -0.95 8.63
C ARG A 653 0.91 -1.79 7.45
N GLY A 654 0.43 -3.01 7.32
CA GLY A 654 0.68 -3.84 6.13
C GLY A 654 0.53 -5.33 6.35
N LEU A 655 0.92 -5.85 7.51
CA LEU A 655 0.97 -7.30 7.74
C LEU A 655 -0.31 -7.89 8.37
N SER A 656 -1.29 -7.06 8.68
CA SER A 656 -2.64 -7.55 9.02
C SER A 656 -3.66 -6.59 8.44
N ALA A 657 -4.67 -7.13 7.78
CA ALA A 657 -5.68 -6.31 7.14
C ALA A 657 -6.70 -5.69 8.11
N ARG A 658 -6.68 -6.11 9.39
CA ARG A 658 -7.67 -5.72 10.40
C ARG A 658 -7.09 -5.03 11.62
N ARG A 659 -5.91 -5.43 12.10
CA ARG A 659 -5.30 -4.82 13.29
C ARG A 659 -4.58 -3.54 12.91
N SER A 660 -5.10 -2.43 13.40
CA SER A 660 -4.44 -1.12 13.33
C SER A 660 -3.47 -0.88 14.49
N GLN A 661 -3.49 -1.76 15.50
CA GLN A 661 -2.71 -1.63 16.74
C GLN A 661 -1.96 -2.94 17.05
N PRO A 662 -0.82 -2.87 17.76
CA PRO A 662 -0.06 -4.06 18.14
C PRO A 662 -0.84 -5.05 19.03
N VAL A 663 -1.79 -4.54 19.82
CA VAL A 663 -2.64 -5.34 20.73
C VAL A 663 -4.08 -4.88 20.60
N GLU A 664 -5.01 -5.83 20.41
CA GLU A 664 -6.44 -5.58 20.31
C GLU A 664 -7.19 -6.63 21.14
N PHE A 665 -8.22 -6.19 21.87
CA PHE A 665 -9.09 -7.05 22.66
C PHE A 665 -10.49 -7.02 22.04
N SER A 666 -11.05 -8.19 21.74
CA SER A 666 -12.43 -8.34 21.28
C SER A 666 -13.25 -9.00 22.38
N ILE A 667 -14.28 -8.29 22.87
CA ILE A 667 -15.23 -8.82 23.84
C ILE A 667 -16.48 -9.24 23.07
N ARG A 668 -16.90 -10.49 23.22
CA ARG A 668 -18.06 -11.08 22.52
C ARG A 668 -19.11 -11.50 23.54
N GLY A 669 -20.39 -11.27 23.22
CA GLY A 669 -21.52 -11.53 24.09
C GLY A 669 -22.84 -11.21 23.42
N GLY A 670 -23.93 -11.83 23.87
CA GLY A 670 -25.27 -11.62 23.30
C GLY A 670 -26.06 -10.47 23.90
N ASP A 671 -25.55 -9.80 24.93
CA ASP A 671 -26.21 -8.67 25.58
C ASP A 671 -25.31 -7.43 25.60
N TRP A 672 -25.81 -6.35 25.00
CA TRP A 672 -25.10 -5.08 24.86
C TRP A 672 -24.77 -4.44 26.22
N HIS A 673 -25.68 -4.51 27.19
CA HIS A 673 -25.47 -3.89 28.50
C HIS A 673 -24.32 -4.56 29.27
N THR A 674 -24.28 -5.89 29.23
CA THR A 674 -23.20 -6.68 29.83
C THR A 674 -21.88 -6.39 29.12
N LEU A 675 -21.86 -6.36 27.78
CA LEU A 675 -20.67 -6.04 26.99
C LEU A 675 -20.12 -4.66 27.33
N LYS A 676 -20.97 -3.63 27.38
CA LYS A 676 -20.56 -2.27 27.73
C LYS A 676 -19.93 -2.22 29.11
N LYS A 677 -20.55 -2.84 30.11
CA LYS A 677 -20.04 -2.88 31.48
C LYS A 677 -18.68 -3.60 31.57
N SER A 678 -18.50 -4.68 30.82
CA SER A 678 -17.23 -5.40 30.74
C SER A 678 -16.15 -4.59 30.03
N ALA A 679 -16.49 -3.87 28.95
CA ALA A 679 -15.56 -3.00 28.23
C ALA A 679 -15.10 -1.83 29.13
N ASP A 680 -16.03 -1.17 29.82
CA ASP A 680 -15.75 -0.08 30.75
C ASP A 680 -14.90 -0.51 31.96
N ALA A 681 -14.87 -1.81 32.29
CA ALA A 681 -14.03 -2.35 33.37
C ALA A 681 -12.60 -2.69 32.93
N ILE A 682 -12.36 -2.82 31.62
CA ILE A 682 -11.04 -3.12 31.03
C ILE A 682 -10.30 -1.82 30.66
N LEU A 683 -11.04 -0.78 30.28
CA LEU A 683 -10.56 0.58 30.02
C LEU A 683 -10.25 1.34 31.31
#